data_AF-A0AAN6NE99-F1
#
_entry.id   AF-A0AAN6NE99-F1
#
_cell.length_a   1.000
_cell.length_b   1.000
_cell.length_c   1.000
_cell.angle_alpha   90.00
_cell.angle_beta   90.00
_cell.angle_gamma   90.00
#
_symmetry.space_group_name_H-M   'P 1'
#
loop_
_entity.id
_entity.type
_entity.pdbx_description
1 polymer ?
#
loop_
_entity_poly.entity_id
_entity_poly.type
_entity_poly.pdbx_seq_one_letter_code
_entity_poly.pdbx_strand_id
1 'polypeptide(L)'
;MSDYYHQFLSSMAGVGGHPGTNQQDGLSSMPQPPGMPMGPGTPLTNPYQSLGYFTGFPEPIMFNAPKTQRSRRKSAPGLDHIKHRRTRSGCYTCRSRRVKCDETHPICERCRKGKRECIYPEPTPPKGSTPQGLKDSSGPSAQTSPTSSNGYDEEDVEQDAKLDPIMDEDEDEPESATTQSSTPGFPPPRPRRSSTASSSFALQRFATGTRQESETPSFEGTKSSSPSVSTGTTSSLTPAPMQLTDVAPSFSISGTRPDWSFLPHELQFYLNYFYENITHYHYCMVNDSDDFFRSILTSMAIRDEALLYAVVGFAAYHYTLTTPNGKIKEFLQYYNRSVTLLLAFLKKKEKHSVTTLLTILQLATIEEYLGDWVNLMGHQKAAFEILTHLFTPQSAMQSPVSRMMLTWYARFDVFIGIMGSFQTALPREWFSIQVNYYDSRAAAEPDNVGWKFEACAARLRLISMEMSILLGKGAKQEITEAEYVAEHRRLNTALHDWKDTWDPALQDSSYLVTDFPSDRSPDPNDIVNPFAPGVLYMPPLFASTILTCEWHSIALMHESQAASEPREETRAMLMKHSYTICQICETVEFWQHSPGGSLIILHPCLAIASLFVPRDARHHMWIRRKFALLEVMGYISPLTMRTRMAELFQDEGCVRWWLPNDEGFTPILQSIRTFADERNATAVSAQSENIRQVRHVFSKMQIGAGSEGAKSGGTDKDPASA
;
A
#
# COMPACT_ATOMS: atom_id res chain seq x y z
N MET A 1 -13.11 4.52 14.56
CA MET A 1 -12.34 5.12 13.44
C MET A 1 -10.91 5.31 13.91
N SER A 2 -10.49 6.47 14.43
CA SER A 2 -9.12 6.67 14.97
C SER A 2 -8.60 5.49 15.81
N ASP A 3 -9.39 5.04 16.78
CA ASP A 3 -8.98 3.99 17.72
C ASP A 3 -8.75 2.61 17.07
N TYR A 4 -9.38 2.26 15.92
CA TYR A 4 -9.13 1.00 15.20
C TYR A 4 -7.82 1.07 14.40
N TYR A 5 -7.67 2.08 13.54
CA TYR A 5 -6.47 2.24 12.73
C TYR A 5 -5.23 2.51 13.60
N HIS A 6 -5.41 3.22 14.72
CA HIS A 6 -4.40 3.36 15.76
C HIS A 6 -4.02 2.01 16.40
N GLN A 7 -4.99 1.16 16.76
CA GLN A 7 -4.70 -0.18 17.32
C GLN A 7 -3.96 -1.07 16.30
N PHE A 8 -4.39 -1.04 15.04
CA PHE A 8 -3.75 -1.71 13.92
C PHE A 8 -2.30 -1.25 13.72
N LEU A 9 -2.04 0.06 13.55
CA LEU A 9 -0.67 0.56 13.40
C LEU A 9 0.19 0.28 14.65
N SER A 10 -0.40 0.35 15.86
CA SER A 10 0.30 0.06 17.11
C SER A 10 0.65 -1.42 17.27
N SER A 11 -0.13 -2.35 16.71
CA SER A 11 0.20 -3.78 16.74
C SER A 11 1.28 -4.15 15.71
N MET A 12 1.40 -3.36 14.64
CA MET A 12 2.34 -3.63 13.54
C MET A 12 3.69 -2.92 13.69
N ALA A 13 3.76 -1.78 14.38
CA ALA A 13 5.00 -1.01 14.55
C ALA A 13 6.03 -1.62 15.53
N GLY A 14 5.77 -2.80 16.11
CA GLY A 14 6.77 -3.55 16.91
C GLY A 14 7.23 -2.92 18.23
N VAL A 15 6.64 -1.81 18.67
CA VAL A 15 7.10 -1.02 19.83
C VAL A 15 6.79 -1.69 21.17
N GLY A 16 7.49 -2.78 21.51
CA GLY A 16 7.40 -3.38 22.84
C GLY A 16 7.89 -4.83 23.02
N GLY A 17 9.17 -5.13 22.77
CA GLY A 17 9.78 -6.38 23.28
C GLY A 17 11.13 -6.75 22.67
N HIS A 18 12.19 -6.82 23.50
CA HIS A 18 13.42 -7.53 23.14
C HIS A 18 13.28 -9.04 23.37
N PRO A 19 14.02 -9.89 22.63
CA PRO A 19 13.91 -11.34 22.73
C PRO A 19 14.61 -11.91 23.97
N GLY A 20 14.04 -12.99 24.52
CA GLY A 20 14.66 -13.81 25.56
C GLY A 20 14.59 -15.28 25.17
N THR A 21 15.74 -15.94 25.05
CA THR A 21 15.87 -17.33 24.59
C THR A 21 15.52 -18.35 25.68
N ASN A 22 14.76 -19.40 25.32
CA ASN A 22 15.24 -20.79 25.35
C ASN A 22 14.14 -21.77 24.91
N GLN A 23 14.52 -22.78 24.12
CA GLN A 23 13.73 -23.99 23.87
C GLN A 23 14.20 -25.10 24.83
N GLN A 24 13.29 -25.96 25.30
CA GLN A 24 13.57 -27.39 25.51
C GLN A 24 12.29 -28.22 25.68
N ASP A 25 12.18 -29.24 24.83
CA ASP A 25 11.50 -30.54 24.88
C ASP A 25 10.23 -30.82 25.73
N GLY A 26 9.33 -31.62 25.14
CA GLY A 26 8.12 -32.12 25.82
C GLY A 26 7.22 -33.04 24.98
N LEU A 27 7.71 -34.22 24.58
CA LEU A 27 6.92 -35.26 23.88
C LEU A 27 5.76 -35.80 24.72
N SER A 28 4.58 -36.03 24.11
CA SER A 28 3.54 -36.96 24.60
C SER A 28 2.50 -37.31 23.52
N SER A 29 1.93 -38.52 23.60
CA SER A 29 1.16 -39.20 22.55
C SER A 29 -0.37 -39.04 22.66
N MET A 30 -1.07 -39.20 21.52
CA MET A 30 -2.54 -39.37 21.44
C MET A 30 -2.93 -40.81 20.98
N PRO A 31 -4.06 -41.38 21.44
CA PRO A 31 -4.47 -42.75 21.12
C PRO A 31 -5.46 -42.89 19.94
N GLN A 32 -5.43 -44.03 19.26
CA GLN A 32 -6.49 -44.52 18.34
C GLN A 32 -7.65 -45.19 19.13
N PRO A 33 -8.84 -45.41 18.51
CA PRO A 33 -9.17 -46.73 17.93
C PRO A 33 -10.08 -46.64 16.67
N PRO A 34 -10.87 -47.66 16.27
CA PRO A 34 -10.57 -48.70 15.26
C PRO A 34 -11.44 -48.60 13.98
N GLY A 35 -11.42 -49.58 13.04
CA GLY A 35 -12.22 -49.50 11.79
C GLY A 35 -12.43 -50.80 10.97
N MET A 36 -12.79 -50.63 9.67
CA MET A 36 -13.11 -51.65 8.62
C MET A 36 -14.47 -52.40 8.78
N PRO A 37 -15.12 -52.96 7.71
CA PRO A 37 -14.55 -53.39 6.41
C PRO A 37 -15.34 -53.15 5.08
N MET A 38 -14.60 -53.26 3.95
CA MET A 38 -14.89 -53.83 2.60
C MET A 38 -16.31 -53.84 1.95
N GLY A 39 -16.38 -53.42 0.67
CA GLY A 39 -17.45 -53.76 -0.30
C GLY A 39 -17.27 -53.06 -1.69
N PRO A 40 -17.40 -53.74 -2.86
CA PRO A 40 -16.94 -53.16 -4.15
C PRO A 40 -18.05 -52.67 -5.12
N GLY A 41 -17.67 -51.80 -6.06
CA GLY A 41 -18.49 -51.46 -7.25
C GLY A 41 -17.83 -50.42 -8.17
N THR A 42 -17.42 -50.83 -9.37
CA THR A 42 -16.82 -49.95 -10.41
C THR A 42 -17.75 -49.74 -11.60
N PRO A 43 -17.79 -48.50 -12.13
CA PRO A 43 -17.90 -48.24 -13.56
C PRO A 43 -16.58 -47.67 -14.11
N LEU A 44 -16.29 -47.89 -15.40
CA LEU A 44 -15.16 -47.23 -16.08
C LEU A 44 -15.58 -45.85 -16.61
N THR A 45 -14.69 -44.86 -16.55
CA THR A 45 -14.88 -43.54 -17.18
C THR A 45 -13.62 -43.06 -17.92
N ASN A 46 -13.84 -42.17 -18.90
CA ASN A 46 -12.93 -41.80 -19.98
C ASN A 46 -11.76 -40.90 -19.51
N PRO A 47 -10.54 -40.98 -20.09
CA PRO A 47 -9.36 -40.26 -19.62
C PRO A 47 -9.30 -38.76 -20.00
N TYR A 48 -10.45 -38.09 -20.18
CA TYR A 48 -10.54 -36.69 -20.63
C TYR A 48 -11.50 -35.82 -19.79
N GLN A 49 -11.89 -36.25 -18.58
CA GLN A 49 -12.87 -35.52 -17.72
C GLN A 49 -12.23 -34.65 -16.61
N SER A 50 -11.02 -34.12 -16.80
CA SER A 50 -10.30 -33.33 -15.78
C SER A 50 -9.97 -31.90 -16.25
N LEU A 51 -10.94 -31.22 -16.87
CA LEU A 51 -10.72 -29.92 -17.52
C LEU A 51 -11.81 -28.86 -17.25
N GLY A 52 -12.52 -29.02 -16.12
CA GLY A 52 -13.66 -28.19 -15.69
C GLY A 52 -13.62 -27.73 -14.23
N TYR A 53 -12.49 -27.19 -13.76
CA TYR A 53 -12.32 -26.75 -12.36
C TYR A 53 -11.83 -25.30 -12.21
N PHE A 54 -12.55 -24.33 -12.81
CA PHE A 54 -12.37 -22.90 -12.48
C PHE A 54 -13.67 -22.14 -12.10
N THR A 55 -14.83 -22.80 -12.13
CA THR A 55 -16.06 -22.36 -11.42
C THR A 55 -16.83 -23.58 -10.92
N GLY A 56 -17.15 -23.68 -9.62
CA GLY A 56 -17.95 -24.79 -9.09
C GLY A 56 -18.13 -24.81 -7.57
N PHE A 57 -19.33 -25.12 -7.10
CA PHE A 57 -19.73 -25.17 -5.69
C PHE A 57 -19.26 -26.46 -4.98
N PRO A 58 -19.01 -26.44 -3.66
CA PRO A 58 -19.12 -27.63 -2.83
C PRO A 58 -20.59 -27.88 -2.42
N GLU A 59 -21.16 -29.01 -2.82
CA GLU A 59 -22.47 -29.50 -2.33
C GLU A 59 -22.33 -30.15 -0.91
N PRO A 60 -23.44 -30.50 -0.22
CA PRO A 60 -23.57 -30.06 1.17
C PRO A 60 -23.25 -31.11 2.23
N ILE A 61 -22.51 -30.70 3.27
CA ILE A 61 -22.54 -31.39 4.57
C ILE A 61 -23.79 -30.94 5.33
N MET A 62 -24.86 -31.74 5.25
CA MET A 62 -26.09 -31.52 6.01
C MET A 62 -25.84 -31.61 7.52
N PHE A 63 -26.34 -30.65 8.29
CA PHE A 63 -26.78 -30.90 9.67
C PHE A 63 -28.07 -30.13 10.00
N ASN A 64 -28.94 -30.78 10.78
CA ASN A 64 -30.33 -30.36 10.97
C ASN A 64 -30.46 -29.06 11.77
N ALA A 65 -31.24 -28.11 11.24
CA ALA A 65 -31.69 -26.93 11.99
C ALA A 65 -32.74 -27.31 13.05
N PRO A 66 -32.57 -26.92 14.33
CA PRO A 66 -33.64 -27.01 15.33
C PRO A 66 -34.82 -26.11 14.93
N LYS A 67 -36.02 -26.69 14.84
CA LYS A 67 -37.23 -25.98 14.36
C LYS A 67 -37.61 -24.83 15.29
N THR A 68 -37.82 -23.65 14.73
CA THR A 68 -38.39 -22.50 15.46
C THR A 68 -39.86 -22.77 15.80
N GLN A 69 -40.22 -22.71 17.08
CA GLN A 69 -41.62 -22.56 17.49
C GLN A 69 -41.93 -21.10 17.81
N ARG A 70 -43.01 -20.58 17.23
CA ARG A 70 -43.58 -19.27 17.54
C ARG A 70 -44.39 -19.35 18.84
N SER A 71 -44.23 -18.37 19.73
CA SER A 71 -45.25 -18.00 20.72
C SER A 71 -45.31 -16.47 20.90
N ARG A 72 -46.31 -15.97 21.63
CA ARG A 72 -46.92 -14.64 21.39
C ARG A 72 -47.37 -13.95 22.69
N ARG A 73 -47.05 -12.65 22.84
CA ARG A 73 -47.31 -11.76 24.02
C ARG A 73 -46.40 -12.13 25.24
N LYS A 74 -46.18 -11.28 26.25
CA LYS A 74 -46.83 -10.02 26.69
C LYS A 74 -45.82 -9.14 27.46
N SER A 75 -46.05 -7.83 27.54
CA SER A 75 -45.36 -6.85 28.42
C SER A 75 -45.84 -6.97 29.89
N ALA A 76 -45.19 -6.47 30.96
CA ALA A 76 -43.92 -5.76 31.25
C ALA A 76 -43.67 -5.89 32.81
N PRO A 77 -42.81 -5.13 33.55
CA PRO A 77 -41.74 -4.17 33.20
C PRO A 77 -40.39 -4.30 33.99
N GLY A 78 -39.36 -3.56 33.55
CA GLY A 78 -38.34 -2.92 34.41
C GLY A 78 -37.20 -3.73 35.06
N LEU A 79 -35.94 -3.39 34.72
CA LEU A 79 -34.84 -3.03 35.65
C LEU A 79 -33.57 -2.59 34.88
N ASP A 80 -32.68 -1.84 35.54
CA ASP A 80 -31.68 -0.97 34.90
C ASP A 80 -30.35 -1.60 34.44
N HIS A 81 -29.63 -0.84 33.59
CA HIS A 81 -28.26 -1.09 33.14
C HIS A 81 -27.27 -1.35 34.28
N ILE A 82 -26.69 -2.55 34.35
CA ILE A 82 -25.49 -2.82 35.15
C ILE A 82 -24.24 -2.71 34.26
N LYS A 83 -23.55 -1.57 34.34
CA LYS A 83 -22.20 -1.40 33.78
C LYS A 83 -21.18 -2.17 34.63
N HIS A 84 -20.33 -3.00 34.02
CA HIS A 84 -19.33 -3.80 34.75
C HIS A 84 -18.20 -2.93 35.36
N ARG A 85 -18.43 -2.46 36.59
CA ARG A 85 -17.46 -1.74 37.43
C ARG A 85 -16.41 -2.73 37.97
N ARG A 86 -15.11 -2.45 37.80
CA ARG A 86 -14.03 -3.19 38.48
C ARG A 86 -14.21 -3.08 40.00
N THR A 87 -14.21 -4.20 40.73
CA THR A 87 -14.34 -4.19 42.21
C THR A 87 -13.08 -3.64 42.87
N ARG A 88 -13.25 -2.86 43.94
CA ARG A 88 -12.13 -2.25 44.70
C ARG A 88 -11.62 -3.15 45.85
N SER A 89 -12.08 -4.39 45.92
CA SER A 89 -11.87 -5.35 47.03
C SER A 89 -10.91 -6.52 46.73
N GLY A 90 -10.58 -6.81 45.46
CA GLY A 90 -9.62 -7.87 45.11
C GLY A 90 -8.20 -7.66 45.67
N CYS A 91 -7.53 -8.76 46.05
CA CYS A 91 -6.18 -8.76 46.63
C CYS A 91 -5.11 -8.22 45.64
N TYR A 92 -4.00 -7.72 46.18
CA TYR A 92 -2.91 -7.12 45.39
C TYR A 92 -2.33 -8.09 44.35
N THR A 93 -2.15 -9.36 44.71
CA THR A 93 -1.57 -10.41 43.85
C THR A 93 -2.44 -10.78 42.63
N CYS A 94 -3.76 -10.67 42.74
CA CYS A 94 -4.66 -10.82 41.59
C CYS A 94 -4.71 -9.55 40.74
N ARG A 95 -4.63 -8.36 41.39
CA ARG A 95 -4.63 -7.06 40.71
C ARG A 95 -3.41 -6.81 39.85
N SER A 96 -2.20 -7.03 40.37
CA SER A 96 -0.94 -6.86 39.63
C SER A 96 -0.92 -7.75 38.38
N ARG A 97 -1.39 -8.99 38.53
CA ARG A 97 -1.56 -9.97 37.45
C ARG A 97 -2.78 -9.74 36.56
N ARG A 98 -3.56 -8.65 36.77
CA ARG A 98 -4.76 -8.26 36.02
C ARG A 98 -5.85 -9.34 35.90
N VAL A 99 -5.91 -10.30 36.85
CA VAL A 99 -6.90 -11.39 36.87
C VAL A 99 -8.02 -11.13 37.87
N LYS A 100 -9.22 -11.66 37.60
CA LYS A 100 -10.36 -11.59 38.54
C LYS A 100 -10.03 -12.32 39.84
N CYS A 101 -10.09 -11.61 40.96
CA CYS A 101 -10.04 -12.18 42.31
C CYS A 101 -11.40 -12.80 42.65
N ASP A 102 -11.39 -13.91 43.40
CA ASP A 102 -12.57 -14.53 44.00
C ASP A 102 -12.93 -13.93 45.37
N GLU A 103 -12.08 -13.04 45.91
CA GLU A 103 -12.30 -12.22 47.12
C GLU A 103 -12.52 -13.04 48.42
N THR A 104 -12.23 -14.35 48.40
CA THR A 104 -12.22 -15.20 49.60
C THR A 104 -11.02 -14.90 50.50
N HIS A 105 -11.26 -14.89 51.82
CA HIS A 105 -10.28 -14.57 52.87
C HIS A 105 -10.01 -15.82 53.74
N PRO A 106 -8.81 -16.00 54.31
CA PRO A 106 -7.66 -15.09 54.26
C PRO A 106 -6.88 -15.13 52.94
N ILE A 107 -6.97 -16.22 52.17
CA ILE A 107 -6.23 -16.40 50.91
C ILE A 107 -7.22 -16.74 49.80
N CYS A 108 -7.24 -15.93 48.74
CA CYS A 108 -8.12 -16.17 47.60
C CYS A 108 -7.75 -17.47 46.88
N GLU A 109 -8.73 -18.19 46.34
CA GLU A 109 -8.49 -19.50 45.76
C GLU A 109 -7.46 -19.44 44.62
N ARG A 110 -7.46 -18.36 43.84
CA ARG A 110 -6.52 -18.17 42.73
C ARG A 110 -5.06 -17.98 43.20
N CYS A 111 -4.84 -17.47 44.42
CA CYS A 111 -3.52 -17.43 45.05
C CYS A 111 -3.18 -18.74 45.75
N ARG A 112 -4.15 -19.38 46.42
CA ARG A 112 -4.04 -20.72 47.04
C ARG A 112 -3.58 -21.78 46.03
N LYS A 113 -4.31 -21.96 44.93
CA LYS A 113 -3.94 -22.88 43.83
C LYS A 113 -2.62 -22.50 43.17
N GLY A 114 -2.26 -21.21 43.25
CA GLY A 114 -1.01 -20.69 42.71
C GLY A 114 0.21 -20.76 43.63
N LYS A 115 0.07 -21.21 44.89
CA LYS A 115 1.09 -21.09 45.96
C LYS A 115 1.71 -19.68 46.05
N ARG A 116 0.88 -18.64 45.93
CA ARG A 116 1.31 -17.22 46.02
C ARG A 116 0.76 -16.57 47.28
N GLU A 117 1.54 -15.63 47.81
CA GLU A 117 1.11 -14.70 48.84
C GLU A 117 -0.15 -13.92 48.40
N CYS A 118 -1.05 -13.61 49.34
CA CYS A 118 -2.37 -13.04 49.05
C CYS A 118 -2.71 -11.90 50.01
N ILE A 119 -2.07 -10.73 49.80
CA ILE A 119 -2.30 -9.55 50.62
C ILE A 119 -3.56 -8.81 50.17
N TYR A 120 -4.50 -8.57 51.09
CA TYR A 120 -5.64 -7.67 50.90
C TYR A 120 -5.33 -6.27 51.46
N PRO A 121 -5.91 -5.18 50.90
CA PRO A 121 -5.75 -3.84 51.45
C PRO A 121 -6.52 -3.68 52.77
N GLU A 122 -5.88 -3.17 53.81
CA GLU A 122 -6.55 -2.84 55.07
C GLU A 122 -7.49 -1.62 54.93
N PRO A 123 -8.65 -1.60 55.62
CA PRO A 123 -9.61 -0.50 55.52
C PRO A 123 -9.23 0.69 56.43
N THR A 124 -8.65 1.73 55.83
CA THR A 124 -8.38 3.01 56.52
C THR A 124 -9.66 3.72 56.98
N PRO A 125 -9.76 4.20 58.24
CA PRO A 125 -10.96 4.89 58.73
C PRO A 125 -11.12 6.31 58.12
N PRO A 126 -12.36 6.81 57.94
CA PRO A 126 -12.61 8.07 57.25
C PRO A 126 -12.54 9.32 58.15
N LYS A 127 -12.03 10.42 57.60
CA LYS A 127 -12.27 11.80 58.04
C LYS A 127 -12.50 12.68 56.81
N GLY A 128 -13.21 13.80 56.94
CA GLY A 128 -13.61 14.65 55.81
C GLY A 128 -13.55 16.15 56.10
N SER A 129 -14.07 16.93 55.15
CA SER A 129 -14.32 18.40 55.17
C SER A 129 -13.13 19.35 55.43
N THR A 130 -12.87 20.16 54.39
CA THR A 130 -12.13 21.44 54.34
C THR A 130 -12.83 22.57 55.16
N PRO A 131 -12.27 23.80 55.36
CA PRO A 131 -11.20 24.47 54.59
C PRO A 131 -10.15 25.33 55.36
N GLN A 132 -9.20 25.88 54.58
CA GLN A 132 -8.43 27.15 54.72
C GLN A 132 -8.04 27.73 56.10
N GLY A 133 -6.74 28.05 56.25
CA GLY A 133 -6.35 29.39 56.75
C GLY A 133 -5.13 29.53 57.68
N LEU A 134 -4.29 30.53 57.36
CA LEU A 134 -3.33 31.25 58.22
C LEU A 134 -1.99 30.57 58.63
N LYS A 135 -1.03 31.45 59.00
CA LYS A 135 0.34 31.18 59.45
C LYS A 135 0.39 31.26 61.00
N ASP A 136 1.38 30.62 61.65
CA ASP A 136 2.56 31.34 62.17
C ASP A 136 3.69 30.38 62.66
N SER A 137 4.70 30.93 63.34
CA SER A 137 6.10 30.48 63.37
C SER A 137 6.58 29.77 64.65
N SER A 138 7.83 29.22 64.58
CA SER A 138 8.76 28.84 65.69
C SER A 138 8.67 27.43 66.34
N GLY A 139 9.83 26.93 66.82
CA GLY A 139 10.08 25.57 67.40
C GLY A 139 10.40 25.60 68.91
N PRO A 140 11.42 24.88 69.48
CA PRO A 140 12.48 24.05 68.85
C PRO A 140 12.92 22.74 69.60
N SER A 141 13.96 22.06 69.07
CA SER A 141 15.04 21.26 69.72
C SER A 141 14.81 20.08 70.71
N ALA A 142 15.33 18.89 70.35
CA ALA A 142 16.27 18.01 71.11
C ALA A 142 16.52 16.71 70.28
N GLN A 143 17.71 16.32 69.79
CA GLN A 143 18.99 15.91 70.41
C GLN A 143 18.96 14.63 71.30
N THR A 144 19.45 13.49 70.77
CA THR A 144 20.66 12.73 71.23
C THR A 144 20.74 11.30 70.64
N SER A 145 21.96 10.76 70.51
CA SER A 145 22.33 9.35 70.20
C SER A 145 23.16 8.79 71.39
N PRO A 146 23.63 7.51 71.46
CA PRO A 146 24.53 6.80 70.50
C PRO A 146 24.09 5.31 70.30
N THR A 147 24.87 4.26 69.95
CA THR A 147 26.32 4.04 69.75
C THR A 147 26.63 2.83 68.84
N SER A 148 27.90 2.74 68.41
CA SER A 148 28.82 1.59 68.10
C SER A 148 28.33 0.14 68.31
N SER A 149 28.84 -0.90 67.62
CA SER A 149 30.28 -1.14 67.36
C SER A 149 30.59 -2.27 66.35
N ASN A 150 31.67 -2.10 65.56
CA ASN A 150 32.56 -3.06 64.84
C ASN A 150 31.96 -4.15 63.89
N GLY A 151 32.61 -4.53 62.78
CA GLY A 151 33.85 -4.02 62.16
C GLY A 151 34.46 -5.03 61.14
N TYR A 152 35.41 -4.55 60.32
CA TYR A 152 36.27 -5.30 59.37
C TYR A 152 35.58 -5.89 58.12
N ASP A 153 36.12 -5.95 56.90
CA ASP A 153 37.19 -5.24 56.14
C ASP A 153 36.88 -5.55 54.62
N GLU A 154 37.57 -5.15 53.54
CA GLU A 154 38.93 -4.61 53.31
C GLU A 154 38.90 -3.58 52.11
N GLU A 155 39.73 -3.70 51.06
CA GLU A 155 39.94 -2.68 49.99
C GLU A 155 39.61 -3.15 48.54
N ASP A 156 39.18 -2.22 47.66
CA ASP A 156 39.90 -1.81 46.43
C ASP A 156 39.32 -0.47 45.87
N VAL A 157 40.04 0.25 45.00
CA VAL A 157 39.97 1.73 44.91
C VAL A 157 39.99 2.32 43.47
N GLU A 158 39.40 3.52 43.33
CA GLU A 158 39.55 4.50 42.21
C GLU A 158 38.85 4.22 40.84
N GLN A 159 38.46 5.22 40.03
CA GLN A 159 38.57 6.69 40.17
C GLN A 159 37.34 7.44 39.55
N ASP A 160 37.12 8.69 39.97
CA ASP A 160 36.03 9.58 39.51
C ASP A 160 36.25 10.19 38.11
N ALA A 161 35.13 10.52 37.44
CA ALA A 161 35.10 11.48 36.33
C ALA A 161 33.72 12.19 36.22
N LYS A 162 33.37 13.02 37.21
CA LYS A 162 32.22 13.94 37.15
C LYS A 162 32.60 15.21 36.39
N LEU A 163 31.76 15.64 35.44
CA LEU A 163 31.74 16.99 34.88
C LEU A 163 30.32 17.56 34.89
N ASP A 164 30.22 18.89 34.99
CA ASP A 164 29.00 19.63 35.35
C ASP A 164 28.27 20.26 34.14
N PRO A 165 26.96 20.57 34.27
CA PRO A 165 26.17 21.19 33.20
C PRO A 165 26.33 22.72 33.15
N ILE A 166 26.43 23.25 31.93
CA ILE A 166 26.41 24.68 31.56
C ILE A 166 25.52 24.74 30.31
N MET A 167 24.25 25.10 30.43
CA MET A 167 23.67 26.45 30.40
C MET A 167 23.61 27.07 29.00
N ASP A 168 22.40 27.45 28.60
CA ASP A 168 22.04 28.12 27.35
C ASP A 168 22.24 29.65 27.46
N GLU A 169 22.59 30.31 26.36
CA GLU A 169 22.51 31.77 26.18
C GLU A 169 21.94 32.07 24.77
N ASP A 170 21.07 33.08 24.68
CA ASP A 170 20.30 33.48 23.49
C ASP A 170 20.83 34.80 22.84
N GLU A 171 20.18 35.20 21.73
CA GLU A 171 20.14 36.55 21.11
C GLU A 171 21.33 37.08 20.26
N ASP A 172 21.06 37.09 18.94
CA ASP A 172 21.15 38.23 18.00
C ASP A 172 22.44 38.68 17.26
N GLU A 173 22.23 38.91 15.96
CA GLU A 173 23.08 39.64 14.99
C GLU A 173 23.06 41.16 15.22
N PRO A 174 24.06 41.92 14.73
CA PRO A 174 23.69 42.92 13.72
C PRO A 174 24.71 43.15 12.57
N GLU A 175 24.22 43.88 11.56
CA GLU A 175 24.82 44.04 10.22
C GLU A 175 26.12 44.87 10.10
N SER A 176 26.90 44.54 9.06
CA SER A 176 27.52 45.45 8.06
C SER A 176 28.25 46.74 8.49
N ALA A 177 29.57 46.78 8.24
CA ALA A 177 30.27 48.01 7.84
C ALA A 177 31.48 47.73 6.90
N THR A 178 31.71 48.59 5.91
CA THR A 178 32.82 48.50 4.95
C THR A 178 33.98 49.43 5.32
N THR A 179 35.24 49.04 5.07
CA THR A 179 36.22 49.97 4.46
C THR A 179 37.48 49.33 3.84
N GLN A 180 37.88 49.97 2.75
CA GLN A 180 38.97 49.74 1.79
C GLN A 180 40.42 49.61 2.36
N SER A 181 41.28 48.87 1.66
CA SER A 181 42.70 49.24 1.44
C SER A 181 43.22 48.67 0.09
N SER A 182 44.42 49.06 -0.36
CA SER A 182 44.78 49.12 -1.79
C SER A 182 45.76 48.04 -2.32
N THR A 183 45.79 47.87 -3.65
CA THR A 183 46.70 46.97 -4.41
C THR A 183 48.00 47.68 -4.85
N PRO A 184 49.09 46.95 -5.23
CA PRO A 184 49.29 46.45 -6.62
C PRO A 184 49.99 45.05 -6.69
N GLY A 185 50.10 44.31 -7.82
CA GLY A 185 49.50 44.41 -9.16
C GLY A 185 50.26 43.58 -10.25
N PHE A 186 49.52 42.82 -11.09
CA PHE A 186 49.78 42.46 -12.52
C PHE A 186 51.05 41.63 -12.95
N PRO A 187 51.07 40.89 -14.11
CA PRO A 187 50.00 40.13 -14.79
C PRO A 187 50.50 38.75 -15.42
N PRO A 188 50.18 38.25 -16.66
CA PRO A 188 49.90 36.81 -16.88
C PRO A 188 50.75 36.12 -17.99
N PRO A 189 50.35 34.92 -18.50
CA PRO A 189 49.79 34.92 -19.87
C PRO A 189 48.63 33.91 -20.16
N ARG A 190 48.12 33.98 -21.40
CA ARG A 190 47.05 33.19 -22.09
C ARG A 190 47.53 32.98 -23.57
N PRO A 191 46.77 32.42 -24.54
CA PRO A 191 45.80 31.29 -24.57
C PRO A 191 45.95 30.35 -25.81
N ARG A 192 45.12 29.29 -25.93
CA ARG A 192 44.53 28.67 -27.17
C ARG A 192 43.55 27.55 -26.72
N ARG A 193 42.27 27.45 -27.14
CA ARG A 193 41.67 27.12 -28.47
C ARG A 193 42.15 25.75 -29.00
N SER A 194 41.29 24.81 -29.41
CA SER A 194 40.07 24.97 -30.26
C SER A 194 38.80 24.22 -29.77
N SER A 195 37.79 24.03 -30.63
CA SER A 195 36.37 23.83 -30.27
C SER A 195 35.53 23.06 -31.31
N THR A 196 34.54 22.27 -30.85
CA THR A 196 33.28 21.86 -31.55
C THR A 196 32.37 21.12 -30.55
N ALA A 197 31.04 21.11 -30.60
CA ALA A 197 30.04 22.05 -31.14
C ALA A 197 28.65 21.64 -30.58
N SER A 198 27.72 22.58 -30.38
CA SER A 198 26.37 22.30 -29.86
C SER A 198 25.31 23.04 -30.69
N SER A 199 24.10 22.49 -30.77
CA SER A 199 22.95 23.15 -31.42
C SER A 199 21.65 22.98 -30.62
N SER A 200 21.31 24.00 -29.84
CA SER A 200 19.99 24.20 -29.23
C SER A 200 19.53 25.61 -29.56
N PHE A 201 18.30 25.78 -30.07
CA PHE A 201 17.77 27.08 -30.47
C PHE A 201 16.91 27.69 -29.37
N ALA A 202 17.20 28.94 -29.04
CA ALA A 202 16.31 29.85 -28.32
C ALA A 202 16.19 31.14 -29.13
N LEU A 203 15.01 31.75 -29.16
CA LEU A 203 14.75 32.96 -29.95
C LEU A 203 13.95 33.96 -29.12
N GLN A 204 14.42 35.21 -29.06
CA GLN A 204 13.94 36.23 -28.14
C GLN A 204 12.76 37.04 -28.70
N ARG A 205 11.98 37.62 -27.77
CA ARG A 205 10.99 38.68 -28.08
C ARG A 205 11.67 39.89 -28.72
N PHE A 206 10.97 40.51 -29.67
CA PHE A 206 11.10 41.93 -29.97
C PHE A 206 9.98 42.71 -29.27
N ALA A 207 10.23 44.00 -29.02
CA ALA A 207 9.24 44.94 -28.49
C ALA A 207 9.36 46.27 -29.25
N THR A 208 8.22 46.93 -29.48
CA THR A 208 8.09 48.24 -30.10
C THR A 208 6.98 49.01 -29.41
N GLY A 209 7.14 50.32 -29.20
CA GLY A 209 6.11 51.15 -28.57
C GLY A 209 6.31 52.64 -28.78
N THR A 210 5.27 53.43 -28.51
CA THR A 210 5.21 54.89 -28.68
C THR A 210 4.29 55.52 -27.61
N ARG A 211 4.48 56.82 -27.35
CA ARG A 211 3.77 57.66 -26.34
C ARG A 211 2.45 58.25 -26.95
N GLN A 212 1.56 59.02 -26.30
CA GLN A 212 1.61 60.05 -25.23
C GLN A 212 0.32 60.01 -24.35
N GLU A 213 0.29 60.48 -23.08
CA GLU A 213 -0.09 61.83 -22.55
C GLU A 213 -1.50 62.33 -23.02
N SER A 214 -2.35 63.04 -22.24
CA SER A 214 -2.15 63.87 -21.03
C SER A 214 -3.42 64.12 -20.16
N GLU A 215 -3.24 64.21 -18.84
CA GLU A 215 -3.85 65.18 -17.87
C GLU A 215 -5.36 65.22 -17.47
N THR A 216 -5.58 65.98 -16.37
CA THR A 216 -6.71 66.15 -15.41
C THR A 216 -7.64 67.36 -15.80
N PRO A 217 -8.78 67.74 -15.11
CA PRO A 217 -9.02 67.70 -13.64
C PRO A 217 -10.46 67.55 -13.07
N SER A 218 -10.50 67.67 -11.73
CA SER A 218 -11.61 67.59 -10.74
C SER A 218 -12.69 68.69 -10.84
N PHE A 219 -13.91 68.44 -10.28
CA PHE A 219 -14.44 69.18 -9.11
C PHE A 219 -15.71 68.54 -8.46
N GLU A 220 -16.24 69.19 -7.41
CA GLU A 220 -17.06 68.63 -6.31
C GLU A 220 -18.57 68.34 -6.55
N GLY A 221 -19.04 67.19 -6.05
CA GLY A 221 -20.02 67.04 -4.95
C GLY A 221 -21.43 67.66 -4.96
N THR A 222 -22.46 66.86 -4.62
CA THR A 222 -23.43 67.10 -3.50
C THR A 222 -24.47 65.97 -3.28
N LYS A 223 -24.91 65.81 -2.02
CA LYS A 223 -26.27 65.53 -1.45
C LYS A 223 -27.38 64.91 -2.34
N SER A 224 -28.29 64.02 -1.88
CA SER A 224 -28.56 63.41 -0.56
C SER A 224 -29.77 62.43 -0.59
N SER A 225 -29.98 61.67 0.50
CA SER A 225 -31.29 61.14 1.01
C SER A 225 -31.87 59.81 0.48
N SER A 226 -32.27 58.94 1.43
CA SER A 226 -33.17 57.76 1.30
C SER A 226 -34.60 58.15 1.80
N PRO A 227 -35.69 57.32 1.77
CA PRO A 227 -35.84 55.93 2.30
C PRO A 227 -36.60 54.99 1.28
N SER A 228 -37.49 54.00 1.54
CA SER A 228 -38.21 53.53 2.75
C SER A 228 -38.87 52.11 2.67
N VAL A 229 -38.82 51.37 3.79
CA VAL A 229 -39.83 50.44 4.40
C VAL A 229 -40.58 49.36 3.58
N SER A 230 -40.10 48.11 3.76
CA SER A 230 -40.79 46.86 4.21
C SER A 230 -42.18 46.38 3.73
N THR A 231 -42.28 45.06 3.47
CA THR A 231 -43.36 44.12 3.93
C THR A 231 -42.81 42.67 3.96
N GLY A 232 -43.40 41.76 4.76
CA GLY A 232 -42.99 40.33 4.89
C GLY A 232 -43.52 39.38 3.80
N THR A 233 -43.39 38.04 3.88
CA THR A 233 -43.18 37.17 5.07
C THR A 233 -42.50 35.81 4.75
N THR A 234 -41.84 35.21 5.75
CA THR A 234 -41.65 33.74 6.01
C THR A 234 -41.47 32.74 4.85
N SER A 235 -40.31 32.06 4.78
CA SER A 235 -40.17 30.60 5.09
C SER A 235 -38.77 30.03 4.82
N SER A 236 -38.48 28.86 5.42
CA SER A 236 -37.46 27.86 5.01
C SER A 236 -35.97 28.26 5.04
N LEU A 237 -35.31 27.97 6.16
CA LEU A 237 -33.85 27.89 6.24
C LEU A 237 -33.30 26.74 5.39
N THR A 238 -32.35 27.02 4.50
CA THR A 238 -31.42 26.04 3.95
C THR A 238 -30.01 26.38 4.42
N PRO A 239 -29.21 25.39 4.90
CA PRO A 239 -27.82 25.64 5.23
C PRO A 239 -27.02 25.82 3.93
N ALA A 240 -26.48 27.02 3.71
CA ALA A 240 -25.57 27.25 2.59
C ALA A 240 -24.31 26.37 2.74
N PRO A 241 -23.79 25.78 1.65
CA PRO A 241 -22.53 25.04 1.72
C PRO A 241 -21.39 25.99 2.10
N MET A 242 -20.57 25.60 3.07
CA MET A 242 -19.37 26.36 3.41
C MET A 242 -18.42 26.36 2.21
N GLN A 243 -18.11 27.55 1.67
CA GLN A 243 -17.09 27.67 0.62
C GLN A 243 -15.73 27.29 1.21
N LEU A 244 -15.08 26.29 0.58
CA LEU A 244 -13.80 25.75 1.04
C LEU A 244 -12.61 26.60 0.55
N THR A 245 -12.65 27.90 0.81
CA THR A 245 -11.62 28.87 0.46
C THR A 245 -10.64 29.05 1.62
N ASP A 246 -9.77 28.05 1.86
CA ASP A 246 -8.40 28.17 2.43
C ASP A 246 -7.83 26.80 2.88
N VAL A 247 -7.41 25.95 1.93
CA VAL A 247 -6.13 25.16 2.02
C VAL A 247 -5.64 24.85 0.59
N ALA A 248 -5.50 25.86 -0.24
CA ALA A 248 -4.86 25.73 -1.55
C ALA A 248 -4.17 27.07 -1.89
N PRO A 249 -2.89 27.26 -1.53
CA PRO A 249 -2.12 28.29 -2.21
C PRO A 249 -2.15 27.98 -3.70
N SER A 250 -2.26 29.00 -4.55
CA SER A 250 -2.22 28.85 -5.99
C SER A 250 -0.85 28.30 -6.40
N PHE A 251 -0.75 26.96 -6.51
CA PHE A 251 0.39 26.25 -7.08
C PHE A 251 0.53 26.67 -8.54
N SER A 252 1.26 27.78 -8.75
CA SER A 252 1.81 28.10 -10.05
C SER A 252 2.74 26.94 -10.43
N ILE A 253 2.32 26.15 -11.42
CA ILE A 253 3.11 25.05 -11.98
C ILE A 253 4.23 25.65 -12.85
N SER A 254 5.13 26.39 -12.20
CA SER A 254 6.48 26.53 -12.71
C SER A 254 7.13 25.15 -12.58
N GLY A 255 7.63 24.57 -13.67
CA GLY A 255 8.36 23.30 -13.68
C GLY A 255 9.75 23.40 -13.04
N THR A 256 9.83 24.07 -11.90
CA THR A 256 11.06 24.24 -11.11
C THR A 256 11.11 23.15 -10.05
N ARG A 257 12.30 22.57 -9.86
CA ARG A 257 12.57 21.62 -8.77
C ARG A 257 12.25 22.30 -7.43
N PRO A 258 11.49 21.69 -6.51
CA PRO A 258 11.24 22.27 -5.21
C PRO A 258 12.55 22.47 -4.45
N ASP A 259 12.70 23.60 -3.76
CA ASP A 259 13.86 23.85 -2.91
C ASP A 259 13.71 23.11 -1.59
N TRP A 260 14.67 22.25 -1.28
CA TRP A 260 14.82 21.53 -0.01
C TRP A 260 16.22 21.68 0.59
N SER A 261 16.98 22.69 0.16
CA SER A 261 18.33 23.01 0.67
C SER A 261 18.37 23.28 2.18
N PHE A 262 17.21 23.63 2.78
CA PHE A 262 17.02 23.82 4.22
C PHE A 262 16.90 22.52 5.04
N LEU A 263 16.73 21.35 4.41
CA LEU A 263 16.64 20.07 5.11
C LEU A 263 18.02 19.49 5.46
N PRO A 264 18.13 18.59 6.45
CA PRO A 264 19.35 17.82 6.69
C PRO A 264 19.83 17.07 5.43
N HIS A 265 21.15 17.02 5.22
CA HIS A 265 21.78 16.50 4.01
C HIS A 265 21.34 15.08 3.61
N GLU A 266 21.06 14.19 4.57
CA GLU A 266 20.50 12.85 4.28
C GLU A 266 19.12 12.92 3.61
N LEU A 267 18.23 13.80 4.09
CA LEU A 267 16.89 13.96 3.51
C LEU A 267 16.99 14.61 2.13
N GLN A 268 17.91 15.56 1.93
CA GLN A 268 18.21 16.11 0.60
C GLN A 268 18.67 15.01 -0.36
N PHE A 269 19.59 14.13 0.06
CA PHE A 269 20.08 13.02 -0.76
C PHE A 269 18.95 12.11 -1.23
N TYR A 270 18.07 11.67 -0.33
CA TYR A 270 16.97 10.79 -0.70
C TYR A 270 15.87 11.50 -1.51
N LEU A 271 15.59 12.79 -1.28
CA LEU A 271 14.69 13.57 -2.14
C LEU A 271 15.29 13.80 -3.54
N ASN A 272 16.61 13.98 -3.65
CA ASN A 272 17.30 14.04 -4.94
C ASN A 272 17.18 12.71 -5.69
N TYR A 273 17.48 11.59 -5.02
CA TYR A 273 17.32 10.25 -5.59
C TYR A 273 15.87 10.00 -6.05
N PHE A 274 14.89 10.39 -5.23
CA PHE A 274 13.46 10.32 -5.58
C PHE A 274 13.14 11.10 -6.86
N TYR A 275 13.51 12.39 -6.90
CA TYR A 275 13.22 13.32 -8.00
C TYR A 275 13.89 12.95 -9.34
N GLU A 276 14.90 12.09 -9.30
CA GLU A 276 15.72 11.70 -10.45
C GLU A 276 15.49 10.25 -10.91
N ASN A 277 15.02 9.35 -10.03
CA ASN A 277 14.89 7.91 -10.31
C ASN A 277 13.47 7.35 -10.12
N ILE A 278 12.64 7.95 -9.28
CA ILE A 278 11.28 7.48 -9.00
C ILE A 278 10.27 8.17 -9.93
N THR A 279 9.32 7.39 -10.42
CA THR A 279 8.36 7.76 -11.47
C THR A 279 6.95 7.37 -11.07
N HIS A 280 5.93 7.86 -11.77
CA HIS A 280 4.54 7.44 -11.59
C HIS A 280 4.31 5.94 -11.82
N TYR A 281 5.14 5.28 -12.65
CA TYR A 281 5.10 3.82 -12.83
C TYR A 281 5.53 3.04 -11.58
N HIS A 282 6.42 3.59 -10.74
CA HIS A 282 6.74 2.99 -9.44
C HIS A 282 5.56 3.02 -8.46
N TYR A 283 4.56 3.88 -8.68
CA TYR A 283 3.31 3.92 -7.93
C TYR A 283 2.17 3.13 -8.61
N CYS A 284 2.49 2.42 -9.70
CA CYS A 284 1.56 1.75 -10.60
C CYS A 284 0.47 2.70 -11.16
N MET A 285 0.83 3.95 -11.46
CA MET A 285 0.00 4.87 -12.25
C MET A 285 0.43 4.83 -13.72
N VAL A 286 -0.55 4.82 -14.63
CA VAL A 286 -0.33 4.76 -16.09
C VAL A 286 0.26 6.07 -16.65
N ASN A 287 -0.13 7.19 -16.06
CA ASN A 287 0.15 8.55 -16.53
C ASN A 287 0.28 9.52 -15.34
N ASP A 288 0.92 10.68 -15.57
CA ASP A 288 1.05 11.77 -14.58
C ASP A 288 1.13 13.15 -15.27
N SER A 289 0.06 13.54 -15.97
CA SER A 289 -0.02 14.81 -16.73
C SER A 289 0.24 16.08 -15.90
N ASP A 290 0.08 16.02 -14.57
CA ASP A 290 0.20 17.15 -13.66
C ASP A 290 1.60 17.18 -12.95
N ASP A 291 2.54 16.29 -13.30
CA ASP A 291 3.84 16.08 -12.62
C ASP A 291 3.70 15.86 -11.10
N PHE A 292 2.65 15.13 -10.71
CA PHE A 292 2.22 14.97 -9.33
C PHE A 292 3.31 14.32 -8.48
N PHE A 293 3.84 13.15 -8.86
CA PHE A 293 4.75 12.42 -7.97
C PHE A 293 6.07 13.18 -7.80
N ARG A 294 6.59 13.73 -8.89
CA ARG A 294 7.91 14.35 -8.91
C ARG A 294 7.93 15.76 -8.29
N SER A 295 6.93 16.59 -8.59
CA SER A 295 6.89 18.00 -8.17
C SER A 295 5.87 18.30 -7.08
N ILE A 296 4.61 17.84 -7.22
CA ILE A 296 3.55 18.20 -6.28
C ILE A 296 3.71 17.46 -4.94
N LEU A 297 3.87 16.14 -4.97
CA LEU A 297 4.03 15.29 -3.80
C LEU A 297 5.27 15.68 -2.99
N THR A 298 6.40 15.95 -3.65
CA THR A 298 7.63 16.44 -2.98
C THR A 298 7.44 17.84 -2.39
N SER A 299 6.80 18.77 -3.12
CA SER A 299 6.45 20.11 -2.63
C SER A 299 5.52 20.10 -1.40
N MET A 300 4.69 19.06 -1.26
CA MET A 300 3.85 18.83 -0.09
C MET A 300 4.61 18.10 1.03
N ALA A 301 5.46 17.13 0.68
CA ALA A 301 6.25 16.36 1.63
C ALA A 301 7.17 17.25 2.46
N ILE A 302 7.88 18.21 1.85
CA ILE A 302 8.77 19.13 2.58
C ILE A 302 8.05 20.10 3.55
N ARG A 303 6.71 20.02 3.66
CA ARG A 303 5.87 20.83 4.55
C ARG A 303 5.14 20.00 5.62
N ASP A 304 5.23 18.67 5.58
CA ASP A 304 4.58 17.75 6.51
C ASP A 304 5.55 16.64 6.90
N GLU A 305 5.95 16.60 8.19
CA GLU A 305 7.00 15.70 8.66
C GLU A 305 6.66 14.22 8.43
N ALA A 306 5.38 13.83 8.56
CA ALA A 306 4.97 12.43 8.39
C ALA A 306 5.03 12.02 6.92
N LEU A 307 4.63 12.90 6.01
CA LEU A 307 4.74 12.70 4.56
C LEU A 307 6.20 12.72 4.08
N LEU A 308 7.02 13.63 4.60
CA LEU A 308 8.46 13.72 4.31
C LEU A 308 9.16 12.39 4.56
N TYR A 309 9.00 11.82 5.75
CA TYR A 309 9.62 10.56 6.11
C TYR A 309 9.01 9.35 5.38
N ALA A 310 7.77 9.45 4.87
CA ALA A 310 7.17 8.41 4.03
C ALA A 310 7.82 8.39 2.62
N VAL A 311 7.94 9.56 1.98
CA VAL A 311 8.56 9.71 0.66
C VAL A 311 10.06 9.40 0.72
N VAL A 312 10.78 9.94 1.71
CA VAL A 312 12.19 9.61 1.96
C VAL A 312 12.37 8.12 2.30
N GLY A 313 11.46 7.50 3.05
CA GLY A 313 11.51 6.07 3.34
C GLY A 313 11.38 5.19 2.08
N PHE A 314 10.51 5.56 1.14
CA PHE A 314 10.37 4.87 -0.14
C PHE A 314 11.58 5.09 -1.07
N ALA A 315 12.11 6.31 -1.11
CA ALA A 315 13.34 6.61 -1.84
C ALA A 315 14.56 5.84 -1.28
N ALA A 316 14.69 5.80 0.05
CA ALA A 316 15.73 5.04 0.74
C ALA A 316 15.58 3.53 0.53
N TYR A 317 14.36 2.99 0.48
CA TYR A 317 14.10 1.58 0.16
C TYR A 317 14.70 1.21 -1.21
N HIS A 318 14.31 1.95 -2.25
CA HIS A 318 14.84 1.76 -3.61
C HIS A 318 16.35 1.97 -3.69
N TYR A 319 16.90 3.01 -3.06
CA TYR A 319 18.34 3.24 -3.05
C TYR A 319 19.11 2.09 -2.36
N THR A 320 18.63 1.60 -1.21
CA THR A 320 19.28 0.52 -0.45
C THR A 320 19.40 -0.75 -1.30
N LEU A 321 18.37 -1.06 -2.11
CA LEU A 321 18.37 -2.20 -3.05
C LEU A 321 19.44 -2.07 -4.15
N THR A 322 19.81 -0.87 -4.59
CA THR A 322 20.91 -0.67 -5.56
C THR A 322 22.28 -1.07 -4.99
N THR A 323 22.40 -1.22 -3.67
CA THR A 323 23.64 -1.57 -2.98
C THR A 323 23.58 -3.02 -2.45
N PRO A 324 24.31 -3.99 -3.02
CA PRO A 324 24.21 -5.40 -2.61
C PRO A 324 24.51 -5.67 -1.12
N ASN A 325 25.33 -4.81 -0.50
CA ASN A 325 25.70 -4.82 0.91
C ASN A 325 25.01 -3.70 1.73
N GLY A 326 23.94 -3.10 1.19
CA GLY A 326 23.12 -2.10 1.88
C GLY A 326 22.46 -2.65 3.13
N LYS A 327 22.03 -1.79 4.06
CA LYS A 327 21.49 -2.22 5.35
C LYS A 327 20.04 -1.83 5.45
N ILE A 328 19.17 -2.81 5.72
CA ILE A 328 17.73 -2.62 5.88
C ILE A 328 17.35 -1.47 6.85
N LYS A 329 18.19 -1.20 7.86
CA LYS A 329 18.04 -0.06 8.79
C LYS A 329 17.98 1.30 8.10
N GLU A 330 18.67 1.49 6.98
CA GLU A 330 18.86 2.76 6.26
C GLU A 330 17.52 3.29 5.72
N PHE A 331 16.59 2.42 5.27
CA PHE A 331 15.22 2.82 4.98
C PHE A 331 14.29 2.75 6.20
N LEU A 332 14.46 1.73 7.06
CA LEU A 332 13.55 1.47 8.18
C LEU A 332 13.48 2.62 9.19
N GLN A 333 14.57 3.37 9.37
CA GLN A 333 14.57 4.54 10.25
C GLN A 333 13.55 5.62 9.81
N TYR A 334 13.46 5.90 8.50
CA TYR A 334 12.54 6.90 7.96
C TYR A 334 11.11 6.35 7.91
N TYR A 335 10.92 5.11 7.46
CA TYR A 335 9.62 4.41 7.52
C TYR A 335 9.02 4.43 8.95
N ASN A 336 9.80 4.00 9.94
CA ASN A 336 9.34 3.97 11.34
C ASN A 336 9.08 5.36 11.91
N ARG A 337 9.84 6.39 11.49
CA ARG A 337 9.58 7.80 11.86
C ARG A 337 8.23 8.26 11.32
N SER A 338 7.94 8.02 10.04
CA SER A 338 6.64 8.34 9.43
C SER A 338 5.46 7.66 10.14
N VAL A 339 5.55 6.34 10.36
CA VAL A 339 4.52 5.58 11.08
C VAL A 339 4.32 6.10 12.51
N THR A 340 5.41 6.48 13.20
CA THR A 340 5.35 7.05 14.56
C THR A 340 4.66 8.42 14.58
N LEU A 341 4.95 9.29 13.61
CA LEU A 341 4.31 10.61 13.48
C LEU A 341 2.82 10.48 13.14
N LEU A 342 2.47 9.62 12.19
CA LEU A 342 1.09 9.31 11.83
C LEU A 342 0.31 8.73 13.03
N LEU A 343 0.92 7.82 13.79
CA LEU A 343 0.36 7.31 15.05
C LEU A 343 0.12 8.43 16.08
N ALA A 344 1.04 9.38 16.21
CA ALA A 344 0.91 10.51 17.13
C ALA A 344 -0.24 11.46 16.71
N PHE A 345 -0.34 11.78 15.43
CA PHE A 345 -1.42 12.56 14.83
C PHE A 345 -2.80 11.91 15.10
N LEU A 346 -2.93 10.61 14.80
CA LEU A 346 -4.17 9.85 15.01
C LEU A 346 -4.58 9.74 16.48
N LYS A 347 -3.62 9.60 17.42
CA LYS A 347 -3.88 9.61 18.88
C LYS A 347 -4.54 10.90 19.35
N LYS A 348 -4.07 12.04 18.85
CA LYS A 348 -4.57 13.37 19.24
C LYS A 348 -5.96 13.69 18.68
N LYS A 349 -6.43 12.94 17.69
CA LYS A 349 -7.71 13.16 16.97
C LYS A 349 -7.75 14.55 16.29
N GLU A 350 -6.60 14.97 15.76
CA GLU A 350 -6.49 16.15 14.89
C GLU A 350 -7.33 15.95 13.61
N LYS A 351 -7.78 17.06 12.98
CA LYS A 351 -8.59 16.99 11.76
C LYS A 351 -7.76 16.38 10.63
N HIS A 352 -8.23 15.27 10.06
CA HIS A 352 -7.59 14.64 8.91
C HIS A 352 -7.36 15.64 7.77
N SER A 353 -6.16 15.60 7.18
CA SER A 353 -5.73 16.51 6.13
C SER A 353 -5.40 15.76 4.83
N VAL A 354 -5.21 16.52 3.75
CA VAL A 354 -4.71 16.01 2.47
C VAL A 354 -3.36 15.30 2.64
N THR A 355 -2.45 15.86 3.45
CA THR A 355 -1.14 15.25 3.75
C THR A 355 -1.25 14.00 4.63
N THR A 356 -2.24 13.91 5.53
CA THR A 356 -2.54 12.66 6.26
C THR A 356 -2.85 11.52 5.28
N LEU A 357 -3.72 11.78 4.30
CA LEU A 357 -4.14 10.76 3.33
C LEU A 357 -3.00 10.40 2.37
N LEU A 358 -2.20 11.37 1.90
CA LEU A 358 -0.99 11.10 1.12
C LEU A 358 0.03 10.25 1.90
N THR A 359 0.20 10.51 3.20
CA THR A 359 1.08 9.69 4.06
C THR A 359 0.60 8.24 4.12
N ILE A 360 -0.72 8.02 4.25
CA ILE A 360 -1.30 6.66 4.28
C ILE A 360 -1.14 5.97 2.92
N LEU A 361 -1.35 6.65 1.80
CA LEU A 361 -1.18 6.08 0.45
C LEU A 361 0.31 5.77 0.15
N GLN A 362 1.23 6.62 0.61
CA GLN A 362 2.67 6.37 0.49
C GLN A 362 3.11 5.17 1.33
N LEU A 363 2.63 5.04 2.58
CA LEU A 363 2.89 3.88 3.42
C LEU A 363 2.25 2.61 2.84
N ALA A 364 1.01 2.67 2.34
CA ALA A 364 0.36 1.56 1.64
C ALA A 364 1.18 1.04 0.46
N THR A 365 1.81 1.95 -0.30
CA THR A 365 2.70 1.59 -1.40
C THR A 365 3.97 0.87 -0.90
N ILE A 366 4.56 1.29 0.23
CA ILE A 366 5.68 0.55 0.84
C ILE A 366 5.25 -0.85 1.30
N GLU A 367 4.07 -1.01 1.90
CA GLU A 367 3.56 -2.33 2.31
C GLU A 367 3.26 -3.25 1.12
N GLU A 368 2.82 -2.69 -0.02
CA GLU A 368 2.65 -3.41 -1.28
C GLU A 368 3.98 -3.95 -1.81
N TYR A 369 5.02 -3.11 -1.87
CA TYR A 369 6.38 -3.52 -2.28
C TYR A 369 6.99 -4.57 -1.33
N LEU A 370 6.66 -4.54 -0.04
CA LEU A 370 7.07 -5.55 0.94
C LEU A 370 6.20 -6.82 0.88
N GLY A 371 5.13 -6.85 0.08
CA GLY A 371 4.19 -7.97 0.03
C GLY A 371 3.39 -8.18 1.33
N ASP A 372 3.26 -7.18 2.20
CA ASP A 372 2.45 -7.26 3.44
C ASP A 372 1.01 -6.84 3.17
N TRP A 373 0.26 -7.80 2.62
CA TRP A 373 -1.16 -7.66 2.28
C TRP A 373 -2.04 -7.37 3.51
N VAL A 374 -1.62 -7.80 4.71
CA VAL A 374 -2.37 -7.52 5.94
C VAL A 374 -2.29 -6.03 6.27
N ASN A 375 -1.10 -5.44 6.14
CA ASN A 375 -0.90 -4.02 6.40
C ASN A 375 -1.52 -3.16 5.29
N LEU A 376 -1.28 -3.50 4.03
CA LEU A 376 -1.85 -2.81 2.88
C LEU A 376 -3.38 -2.71 2.98
N MET A 377 -4.08 -3.80 3.32
CA MET A 377 -5.54 -3.76 3.53
C MET A 377 -5.96 -2.87 4.71
N GLY A 378 -5.15 -2.72 5.76
CA GLY A 378 -5.43 -1.80 6.86
C GLY A 378 -5.21 -0.33 6.50
N HIS A 379 -4.15 -0.02 5.76
CA HIS A 379 -3.93 1.31 5.19
C HIS A 379 -5.03 1.68 4.18
N GLN A 380 -5.45 0.77 3.30
CA GLN A 380 -6.55 1.02 2.36
C GLN A 380 -7.87 1.33 3.08
N LYS A 381 -8.23 0.58 4.14
CA LYS A 381 -9.43 0.87 4.96
C LYS A 381 -9.37 2.26 5.60
N ALA A 382 -8.21 2.68 6.10
CA ALA A 382 -8.03 4.02 6.68
C ALA A 382 -8.01 5.14 5.62
N ALA A 383 -7.42 4.87 4.45
CA ALA A 383 -7.43 5.78 3.32
C ALA A 383 -8.86 6.02 2.82
N PHE A 384 -9.72 4.99 2.81
CA PHE A 384 -11.15 5.12 2.49
C PHE A 384 -11.89 6.02 3.48
N GLU A 385 -11.73 5.82 4.79
CA GLU A 385 -12.36 6.65 5.84
C GLU A 385 -11.97 8.13 5.68
N ILE A 386 -10.71 8.43 5.34
CA ILE A 386 -10.24 9.81 5.19
C ILE A 386 -10.61 10.41 3.82
N LEU A 387 -10.53 9.65 2.72
CA LEU A 387 -10.89 10.10 1.37
C LEU A 387 -12.36 10.52 1.32
N THR A 388 -13.25 9.70 1.88
CA THR A 388 -14.70 9.97 1.92
C THR A 388 -15.11 11.01 2.97
N HIS A 389 -14.23 11.38 3.90
CA HIS A 389 -14.39 12.53 4.79
C HIS A 389 -13.89 13.83 4.16
N LEU A 390 -12.82 13.79 3.37
CA LEU A 390 -12.21 14.97 2.73
C LEU A 390 -12.94 15.41 1.45
N PHE A 391 -13.48 14.45 0.68
CA PHE A 391 -14.00 14.70 -0.66
C PHE A 391 -15.38 14.07 -0.89
N THR A 392 -16.11 14.65 -1.85
CA THR A 392 -17.20 13.97 -2.56
C THR A 392 -16.67 13.49 -3.91
N PRO A 393 -17.40 12.62 -4.66
CA PRO A 393 -17.03 12.27 -6.04
C PRO A 393 -16.73 13.48 -6.93
N GLN A 394 -17.49 14.57 -6.74
CA GLN A 394 -17.38 15.79 -7.52
C GLN A 394 -16.20 16.68 -7.05
N SER A 395 -15.97 16.80 -5.73
CA SER A 395 -14.85 17.61 -5.24
C SER A 395 -13.49 16.94 -5.43
N ALA A 396 -13.43 15.61 -5.46
CA ALA A 396 -12.23 14.87 -5.81
C ALA A 396 -11.67 15.24 -7.21
N MET A 397 -12.50 15.64 -8.17
CA MET A 397 -12.04 16.00 -9.52
C MET A 397 -11.54 17.45 -9.65
N GLN A 398 -11.67 18.29 -8.61
CA GLN A 398 -11.43 19.74 -8.69
C GLN A 398 -9.95 20.14 -8.77
N SER A 399 -9.01 19.32 -8.31
CA SER A 399 -7.57 19.63 -8.30
C SER A 399 -6.70 18.45 -8.76
N PRO A 400 -5.47 18.69 -9.28
CA PRO A 400 -4.51 17.63 -9.55
C PRO A 400 -4.28 16.69 -8.37
N VAL A 401 -4.09 17.28 -7.17
CA VAL A 401 -3.85 16.57 -5.92
C VAL A 401 -4.99 15.60 -5.61
N SER A 402 -6.24 16.10 -5.62
CA SER A 402 -7.41 15.30 -5.29
C SER A 402 -7.72 14.24 -6.36
N ARG A 403 -7.45 14.51 -7.65
CA ARG A 403 -7.57 13.53 -8.74
C ARG A 403 -6.59 12.37 -8.58
N MET A 404 -5.30 12.68 -8.33
CA MET A 404 -4.29 11.65 -8.17
C MET A 404 -4.53 10.83 -6.89
N MET A 405 -4.94 11.47 -5.79
CA MET A 405 -5.30 10.77 -4.55
C MET A 405 -6.48 9.81 -4.72
N LEU A 406 -7.53 10.21 -5.44
CA LEU A 406 -8.64 9.32 -5.80
C LEU A 406 -8.14 8.14 -6.64
N THR A 407 -7.31 8.40 -7.65
CA THR A 407 -6.79 7.38 -8.59
C THR A 407 -5.88 6.37 -7.89
N TRP A 408 -4.97 6.86 -7.05
CA TRP A 408 -4.03 6.06 -6.26
C TRP A 408 -4.76 5.18 -5.23
N TYR A 409 -5.73 5.74 -4.51
CA TYR A 409 -6.63 4.97 -3.66
C TYR A 409 -7.43 3.92 -4.47
N ALA A 410 -8.04 4.33 -5.59
CA ALA A 410 -8.94 3.48 -6.36
C ALA A 410 -8.21 2.29 -7.01
N ARG A 411 -6.90 2.43 -7.31
CA ARG A 411 -6.06 1.29 -7.71
C ARG A 411 -6.04 0.23 -6.62
N PHE A 412 -5.70 0.59 -5.38
CA PHE A 412 -5.67 -0.37 -4.26
C PHE A 412 -7.03 -1.03 -4.03
N ASP A 413 -8.12 -0.25 -4.05
CA ASP A 413 -9.48 -0.75 -3.80
C ASP A 413 -9.93 -1.77 -4.86
N VAL A 414 -9.75 -1.44 -6.16
CA VAL A 414 -10.07 -2.36 -7.26
C VAL A 414 -9.17 -3.59 -7.25
N PHE A 415 -7.87 -3.42 -6.99
CA PHE A 415 -6.91 -4.52 -6.97
C PHE A 415 -7.21 -5.53 -5.85
N ILE A 416 -7.39 -5.05 -4.62
CA ILE A 416 -7.76 -5.87 -3.45
C ILE A 416 -9.14 -6.49 -3.65
N GLY A 417 -10.06 -5.76 -4.29
CA GLY A 417 -11.37 -6.26 -4.69
C GLY A 417 -11.29 -7.48 -5.62
N ILE A 418 -10.58 -7.37 -6.75
CA ILE A 418 -10.44 -8.45 -7.74
C ILE A 418 -9.72 -9.65 -7.13
N MET A 419 -8.51 -9.47 -6.57
CA MET A 419 -7.75 -10.58 -6.01
C MET A 419 -8.46 -11.27 -4.83
N GLY A 420 -9.23 -10.52 -4.05
CA GLY A 420 -10.00 -11.04 -2.93
C GLY A 420 -11.34 -11.67 -3.29
N SER A 421 -11.83 -11.50 -4.53
CA SER A 421 -13.25 -11.71 -4.85
C SER A 421 -14.16 -10.94 -3.88
N PHE A 422 -13.88 -9.64 -3.70
CA PHE A 422 -14.65 -8.72 -2.88
C PHE A 422 -15.26 -7.59 -3.73
N GLN A 423 -16.31 -6.97 -3.18
CA GLN A 423 -16.83 -5.70 -3.70
C GLN A 423 -15.90 -4.57 -3.22
N THR A 424 -15.64 -3.57 -4.07
CA THR A 424 -14.84 -2.38 -3.71
C THR A 424 -15.53 -1.57 -2.61
N ALA A 425 -14.75 -0.85 -1.80
CA ALA A 425 -15.28 0.04 -0.77
C ALA A 425 -15.86 1.34 -1.37
N LEU A 426 -15.24 1.91 -2.41
CA LEU A 426 -15.81 3.03 -3.15
C LEU A 426 -17.02 2.60 -4.01
N PRO A 427 -18.16 3.32 -3.92
CA PRO A 427 -19.29 3.15 -4.82
C PRO A 427 -18.97 3.54 -6.28
N ARG A 428 -19.67 2.87 -7.22
CA ARG A 428 -19.62 3.11 -8.68
C ARG A 428 -19.72 4.58 -9.11
N GLU A 429 -20.39 5.43 -8.33
CA GLU A 429 -20.51 6.87 -8.62
C GLU A 429 -19.15 7.55 -8.75
N TRP A 430 -18.19 7.24 -7.87
CA TRP A 430 -16.85 7.84 -7.89
C TRP A 430 -16.10 7.55 -9.20
N PHE A 431 -16.15 6.30 -9.66
CA PHE A 431 -15.57 5.87 -10.92
C PHE A 431 -16.29 6.47 -12.12
N SER A 432 -17.63 6.52 -12.08
CA SER A 432 -18.46 7.13 -13.13
C SER A 432 -18.15 8.62 -13.32
N ILE A 433 -17.95 9.36 -12.23
CA ILE A 433 -17.63 10.79 -12.27
C ILE A 433 -16.18 11.04 -12.69
N GLN A 434 -15.24 10.17 -12.33
CA GLN A 434 -13.88 10.21 -12.86
C GLN A 434 -13.86 10.04 -14.39
N VAL A 435 -14.62 9.06 -14.93
CA VAL A 435 -14.78 8.87 -16.38
C VAL A 435 -15.40 10.11 -17.04
N ASN A 436 -16.56 10.57 -16.56
CA ASN A 436 -17.26 11.72 -17.15
C ASN A 436 -16.39 13.00 -17.16
N TYR A 437 -15.56 13.20 -16.13
CA TYR A 437 -14.61 14.31 -16.09
C TYR A 437 -13.55 14.19 -17.18
N TYR A 438 -12.84 13.05 -17.26
CA TYR A 438 -11.75 12.89 -18.23
C TYR A 438 -12.24 12.82 -19.68
N ASP A 439 -13.39 12.20 -19.94
CA ASP A 439 -14.07 12.25 -21.24
C ASP A 439 -14.35 13.71 -21.66
N SER A 440 -14.81 14.55 -20.72
CA SER A 440 -15.04 15.99 -20.96
C SER A 440 -13.75 16.76 -21.20
N ARG A 441 -12.63 16.41 -20.52
CA ARG A 441 -11.32 17.04 -20.74
C ARG A 441 -10.73 16.65 -22.09
N ALA A 442 -10.81 15.37 -22.47
CA ALA A 442 -10.34 14.87 -23.77
C ALA A 442 -11.16 15.44 -24.94
N ALA A 443 -12.46 15.66 -24.77
CA ALA A 443 -13.30 16.32 -25.76
C ALA A 443 -13.01 17.83 -25.90
N ALA A 444 -12.61 18.50 -24.81
CA ALA A 444 -12.29 19.93 -24.80
C ALA A 444 -10.86 20.24 -25.31
N GLU A 445 -9.92 19.32 -25.13
CA GLU A 445 -8.51 19.42 -25.56
C GLU A 445 -8.14 18.18 -26.41
N PRO A 446 -8.65 18.04 -27.65
CA PRO A 446 -8.55 16.82 -28.45
C PRO A 446 -7.12 16.48 -28.92
N ASP A 447 -6.18 17.43 -28.87
CA ASP A 447 -4.76 17.20 -29.15
C ASP A 447 -3.98 16.72 -27.91
N ASN A 448 -4.58 16.82 -26.71
CA ASN A 448 -3.95 16.44 -25.45
C ASN A 448 -4.12 14.93 -25.19
N VAL A 449 -3.15 14.15 -25.69
CA VAL A 449 -3.09 12.69 -25.47
C VAL A 449 -3.11 12.28 -24.00
N GLY A 450 -2.66 13.15 -23.08
CA GLY A 450 -2.73 12.91 -21.63
C GLY A 450 -4.16 12.75 -21.12
N TRP A 451 -5.10 13.61 -21.53
CA TRP A 451 -6.51 13.44 -21.13
C TRP A 451 -7.16 12.22 -21.78
N LYS A 452 -6.75 11.85 -23.00
CA LYS A 452 -7.19 10.62 -23.65
C LYS A 452 -6.72 9.37 -22.90
N PHE A 453 -5.48 9.37 -22.41
CA PHE A 453 -4.95 8.30 -21.55
C PHE A 453 -5.69 8.22 -20.21
N GLU A 454 -5.93 9.34 -19.53
CA GLU A 454 -6.73 9.38 -18.30
C GLU A 454 -8.16 8.84 -18.52
N ALA A 455 -8.81 9.21 -19.62
CA ALA A 455 -10.14 8.72 -20.00
C ALA A 455 -10.14 7.20 -20.22
N CYS A 456 -9.20 6.68 -21.02
CA CYS A 456 -9.04 5.24 -21.24
C CYS A 456 -8.78 4.47 -19.93
N ALA A 457 -7.84 4.95 -19.10
CA ALA A 457 -7.51 4.33 -17.81
C ALA A 457 -8.69 4.35 -16.82
N ALA A 458 -9.43 5.47 -16.74
CA ALA A 458 -10.62 5.57 -15.89
C ALA A 458 -11.74 4.64 -16.34
N ARG A 459 -11.96 4.49 -17.65
CA ARG A 459 -12.95 3.55 -18.21
C ARG A 459 -12.57 2.09 -17.93
N LEU A 460 -11.30 1.73 -18.10
CA LEU A 460 -10.80 0.38 -17.78
C LEU A 460 -10.94 0.07 -16.27
N ARG A 461 -10.65 1.05 -15.42
CA ARG A 461 -10.81 0.97 -13.96
C ARG A 461 -12.28 0.85 -13.54
N LEU A 462 -13.20 1.54 -14.22
CA LEU A 462 -14.64 1.39 -14.02
C LEU A 462 -15.11 -0.04 -14.35
N ILE A 463 -14.70 -0.60 -15.50
CA ILE A 463 -15.04 -1.98 -15.87
C ILE A 463 -14.44 -2.98 -14.86
N SER A 464 -13.19 -2.78 -14.46
CA SER A 464 -12.50 -3.60 -13.45
C SER A 464 -13.20 -3.58 -12.09
N MET A 465 -13.74 -2.42 -11.68
CA MET A 465 -14.56 -2.28 -10.48
C MET A 465 -15.90 -3.03 -10.62
N GLU A 466 -16.58 -2.95 -11.76
CA GLU A 466 -17.81 -3.71 -12.02
C GLU A 466 -17.55 -5.24 -12.01
N MET A 467 -16.42 -5.69 -12.58
CA MET A 467 -15.95 -7.08 -12.46
C MET A 467 -15.73 -7.49 -11.01
N SER A 468 -15.06 -6.65 -10.21
CA SER A 468 -14.88 -6.89 -8.76
C SER A 468 -16.22 -7.08 -8.04
N ILE A 469 -17.22 -6.26 -8.35
CA ILE A 469 -18.58 -6.40 -7.80
C ILE A 469 -19.24 -7.71 -8.26
N LEU A 470 -19.11 -8.08 -9.53
CA LEU A 470 -19.65 -9.35 -10.06
C LEU A 470 -19.04 -10.56 -9.35
N LEU A 471 -17.70 -10.64 -9.31
CA LEU A 471 -16.96 -11.73 -8.65
C LEU A 471 -17.27 -11.79 -7.15
N GLY A 472 -17.34 -10.63 -6.49
CA GLY A 472 -17.65 -10.54 -5.06
C GLY A 472 -19.12 -10.81 -4.70
N LYS A 473 -20.06 -10.69 -5.64
CA LYS A 473 -21.45 -11.17 -5.47
C LYS A 473 -21.55 -12.67 -5.73
N GLY A 474 -20.91 -13.17 -6.80
CA GLY A 474 -20.87 -14.60 -7.14
C GLY A 474 -20.23 -15.45 -6.03
N ALA A 475 -19.08 -15.02 -5.49
CA ALA A 475 -18.39 -15.70 -4.40
C ALA A 475 -19.21 -15.81 -3.10
N LYS A 476 -20.17 -14.91 -2.89
CA LYS A 476 -21.10 -14.91 -1.74
C LYS A 476 -22.48 -15.51 -2.06
N GLN A 477 -22.74 -15.90 -3.30
CA GLN A 477 -24.05 -16.36 -3.78
C GLN A 477 -25.16 -15.27 -3.64
N GLU A 478 -24.79 -13.99 -3.78
CA GLU A 478 -25.70 -12.83 -3.72
C GLU A 478 -26.48 -12.57 -5.04
N ILE A 479 -26.26 -13.40 -6.07
CA ILE A 479 -26.87 -13.34 -7.41
C ILE A 479 -27.08 -14.75 -7.97
N THR A 480 -28.03 -14.90 -8.89
CA THR A 480 -28.25 -16.17 -9.61
C THR A 480 -27.20 -16.42 -10.70
N GLU A 481 -27.04 -17.68 -11.10
CA GLU A 481 -26.17 -18.08 -12.21
C GLU A 481 -26.54 -17.38 -13.54
N ALA A 482 -27.84 -17.23 -13.82
CA ALA A 482 -28.32 -16.54 -15.02
C ALA A 482 -27.97 -15.05 -15.03
N GLU A 483 -28.08 -14.37 -13.87
CA GLU A 483 -27.63 -12.99 -13.71
C GLU A 483 -26.10 -12.87 -13.83
N TYR A 484 -25.35 -13.80 -13.23
CA TYR A 484 -23.89 -13.85 -13.35
C TYR A 484 -23.45 -14.01 -14.81
N VAL A 485 -24.04 -14.94 -15.56
CA VAL A 485 -23.73 -15.17 -16.98
C VAL A 485 -24.14 -13.98 -17.86
N ALA A 486 -25.24 -13.30 -17.55
CA ALA A 486 -25.65 -12.10 -18.27
C ALA A 486 -24.69 -10.92 -18.04
N GLU A 487 -24.32 -10.67 -16.79
CA GLU A 487 -23.42 -9.57 -16.41
C GLU A 487 -21.97 -9.84 -16.81
N HIS A 488 -21.51 -11.10 -16.73
CA HIS A 488 -20.21 -11.54 -17.24
C HIS A 488 -20.12 -11.25 -18.75
N ARG A 489 -21.15 -11.60 -19.53
CA ARG A 489 -21.21 -11.27 -20.96
C ARG A 489 -21.20 -9.77 -21.22
N ARG A 490 -21.97 -8.97 -20.46
CA ARG A 490 -21.98 -7.50 -20.59
C ARG A 490 -20.58 -6.92 -20.36
N LEU A 491 -19.89 -7.36 -19.32
CA LEU A 491 -18.52 -6.91 -19.02
C LEU A 491 -17.51 -7.39 -20.07
N ASN A 492 -17.68 -8.59 -20.62
CA ASN A 492 -16.83 -9.09 -21.71
C ASN A 492 -16.95 -8.22 -22.97
N THR A 493 -18.17 -7.84 -23.33
CA THR A 493 -18.42 -6.87 -24.42
C THR A 493 -17.81 -5.52 -24.09
N ALA A 494 -18.03 -4.97 -22.89
CA ALA A 494 -17.47 -3.68 -22.49
C ALA A 494 -15.92 -3.65 -22.50
N LEU A 495 -15.25 -4.76 -22.18
CA LEU A 495 -13.78 -4.90 -22.29
C LEU A 495 -13.31 -4.86 -23.75
N HIS A 496 -14.03 -5.50 -24.68
CA HIS A 496 -13.67 -5.52 -26.09
C HIS A 496 -13.98 -4.16 -26.74
N ASP A 497 -15.19 -3.64 -26.55
CA ASP A 497 -15.61 -2.30 -26.98
C ASP A 497 -14.61 -1.23 -26.52
N TRP A 498 -14.09 -1.33 -25.28
CA TRP A 498 -13.08 -0.41 -24.77
C TRP A 498 -11.79 -0.41 -25.59
N LYS A 499 -11.31 -1.56 -26.09
CA LYS A 499 -10.06 -1.64 -26.87
C LYS A 499 -10.27 -1.25 -28.33
N ASP A 500 -11.44 -1.55 -28.87
CA ASP A 500 -11.83 -1.28 -30.26
C ASP A 500 -12.24 0.19 -30.48
N THR A 501 -12.70 0.89 -29.43
CA THR A 501 -13.07 2.32 -29.47
C THR A 501 -11.98 3.29 -28.98
N TRP A 502 -10.73 2.82 -28.86
CA TRP A 502 -9.59 3.71 -28.59
C TRP A 502 -9.44 4.79 -29.66
N ASP A 503 -9.15 6.02 -29.21
CA ASP A 503 -8.84 7.15 -30.10
C ASP A 503 -7.58 6.83 -30.96
N PRO A 504 -7.60 7.05 -32.28
CA PRO A 504 -6.46 6.76 -33.16
C PRO A 504 -5.16 7.46 -32.78
N ALA A 505 -5.20 8.61 -32.10
CA ALA A 505 -3.99 9.30 -31.62
C ALA A 505 -3.25 8.53 -30.51
N LEU A 506 -3.88 7.52 -29.90
CA LEU A 506 -3.23 6.58 -28.96
C LEU A 506 -2.62 5.36 -29.67
N GLN A 507 -2.84 5.21 -30.97
CA GLN A 507 -2.39 4.08 -31.79
C GLN A 507 -1.58 4.54 -33.02
N ASP A 508 -0.97 5.73 -32.95
CA ASP A 508 -0.16 6.26 -34.04
C ASP A 508 1.10 5.40 -34.23
N SER A 509 1.11 4.65 -35.33
CA SER A 509 2.18 3.73 -35.73
C SER A 509 3.56 4.39 -35.88
N SER A 510 3.65 5.72 -36.01
CA SER A 510 4.93 6.43 -36.07
C SER A 510 5.69 6.42 -34.74
N TYR A 511 5.02 6.12 -33.62
CA TYR A 511 5.64 5.93 -32.31
C TYR A 511 5.89 4.45 -31.95
N LEU A 512 5.58 3.50 -32.84
CA LEU A 512 5.89 2.08 -32.59
C LEU A 512 7.40 1.83 -32.70
N VAL A 513 7.97 1.20 -31.67
CA VAL A 513 9.38 0.79 -31.69
C VAL A 513 9.54 -0.36 -32.68
N THR A 514 10.30 -0.06 -33.72
CA THR A 514 10.58 -0.95 -34.85
C THR A 514 12.06 -1.35 -34.90
N ASP A 515 12.95 -0.45 -34.50
CA ASP A 515 14.39 -0.70 -34.40
C ASP A 515 14.81 -1.14 -32.99
N PHE A 516 15.47 -2.29 -32.90
CA PHE A 516 16.17 -2.79 -31.71
C PHE A 516 17.68 -2.90 -31.99
N PRO A 517 18.56 -2.87 -30.95
CA PRO A 517 20.00 -3.03 -31.12
C PRO A 517 20.37 -4.29 -31.91
N SER A 518 21.04 -4.10 -33.05
CA SER A 518 21.27 -5.13 -34.07
C SER A 518 22.23 -6.25 -33.66
N ASP A 519 22.84 -6.13 -32.47
CA ASP A 519 23.72 -7.10 -31.84
C ASP A 519 22.97 -8.15 -30.99
N ARG A 520 21.66 -7.97 -30.76
CA ARG A 520 20.84 -8.85 -29.90
C ARG A 520 20.00 -9.84 -30.70
N SER A 521 20.42 -11.11 -30.70
CA SER A 521 19.57 -12.25 -31.07
C SER A 521 18.66 -12.64 -29.89
N PRO A 522 17.42 -13.10 -30.12
CA PRO A 522 16.63 -13.78 -29.08
C PRO A 522 17.37 -14.99 -28.49
N ASP A 523 17.26 -15.22 -27.18
CA ASP A 523 17.75 -16.45 -26.55
C ASP A 523 16.86 -17.62 -27.03
N PRO A 524 17.38 -18.71 -27.62
CA PRO A 524 16.58 -19.85 -28.04
C PRO A 524 15.84 -20.55 -26.89
N ASN A 525 16.21 -20.28 -25.63
CA ASN A 525 15.51 -20.76 -24.44
C ASN A 525 14.39 -19.82 -23.97
N ASP A 526 14.31 -18.58 -24.48
CA ASP A 526 13.24 -17.62 -24.19
C ASP A 526 11.89 -18.11 -24.76
N ILE A 527 10.76 -17.74 -24.16
CA ILE A 527 9.42 -18.17 -24.60
C ILE A 527 8.77 -17.22 -25.62
N VAL A 528 9.30 -16.00 -25.76
CA VAL A 528 8.81 -14.95 -26.67
C VAL A 528 9.98 -14.32 -27.44
N ASN A 529 9.69 -13.35 -28.31
CA ASN A 529 10.71 -12.52 -28.95
C ASN A 529 10.57 -11.06 -28.49
N PRO A 530 11.45 -10.56 -27.61
CA PRO A 530 11.41 -9.18 -27.12
C PRO A 530 11.99 -8.14 -28.09
N PHE A 531 12.49 -8.58 -29.25
CA PHE A 531 12.99 -7.71 -30.33
C PHE A 531 12.03 -7.70 -31.54
N ALA A 532 10.76 -8.09 -31.31
CA ALA A 532 9.73 -8.02 -32.33
C ALA A 532 9.26 -6.56 -32.54
N PRO A 533 9.27 -6.04 -33.77
CA PRO A 533 8.84 -4.67 -34.04
C PRO A 533 7.34 -4.49 -33.75
N GLY A 534 6.96 -3.35 -33.19
CA GLY A 534 5.57 -2.98 -32.94
C GLY A 534 4.95 -3.49 -31.64
N VAL A 535 5.72 -4.13 -30.75
CA VAL A 535 5.21 -4.59 -29.43
C VAL A 535 5.00 -3.44 -28.45
N LEU A 536 5.83 -2.39 -28.51
CA LEU A 536 5.66 -1.21 -27.66
C LEU A 536 5.76 0.13 -28.40
N TYR A 537 5.18 1.15 -27.78
CA TYR A 537 5.21 2.55 -28.22
C TYR A 537 6.26 3.33 -27.46
N MET A 538 7.00 4.21 -28.12
CA MET A 538 7.87 5.18 -27.47
C MET A 538 7.08 6.38 -26.92
N PRO A 539 7.64 7.17 -25.98
CA PRO A 539 7.01 8.41 -25.50
C PRO A 539 6.63 9.37 -26.65
N PRO A 540 5.46 10.04 -26.58
CA PRO A 540 4.55 10.10 -25.45
C PRO A 540 3.56 8.92 -25.36
N LEU A 541 3.52 8.02 -26.36
CA LEU A 541 2.51 6.95 -26.43
C LEU A 541 2.84 5.68 -25.63
N PHE A 542 3.92 5.64 -24.85
CA PHE A 542 4.30 4.49 -24.01
C PHE A 542 3.17 4.01 -23.07
N ALA A 543 2.28 4.92 -22.62
CA ALA A 543 1.10 4.55 -21.85
C ALA A 543 0.13 3.61 -22.61
N SER A 544 0.10 3.62 -23.95
CA SER A 544 -0.64 2.67 -24.78
C SER A 544 -0.13 1.24 -24.61
N THR A 545 1.17 1.03 -24.41
CA THR A 545 1.75 -0.30 -24.14
C THR A 545 1.29 -0.83 -22.78
N ILE A 546 1.35 0.02 -21.75
CA ILE A 546 0.89 -0.34 -20.40
C ILE A 546 -0.60 -0.68 -20.40
N LEU A 547 -1.45 0.18 -20.97
CA LEU A 547 -2.89 -0.04 -21.07
C LEU A 547 -3.27 -1.25 -21.93
N THR A 548 -2.49 -1.59 -22.96
CA THR A 548 -2.68 -2.81 -23.74
C THR A 548 -2.38 -4.06 -22.90
N CYS A 549 -1.33 -4.02 -22.09
CA CYS A 549 -0.97 -5.12 -21.20
C CYS A 549 -1.96 -5.30 -20.04
N GLU A 550 -2.38 -4.19 -19.40
CA GLU A 550 -3.45 -4.19 -18.39
C GLU A 550 -4.73 -4.79 -18.97
N TRP A 551 -5.15 -4.37 -20.17
CA TRP A 551 -6.32 -4.90 -20.86
C TRP A 551 -6.20 -6.40 -21.14
N HIS A 552 -5.07 -6.87 -21.68
CA HIS A 552 -4.85 -8.30 -21.89
C HIS A 552 -4.99 -9.09 -20.58
N SER A 553 -4.45 -8.56 -19.47
CA SER A 553 -4.53 -9.19 -18.15
C SER A 553 -5.93 -9.17 -17.55
N ILE A 554 -6.70 -8.11 -17.76
CA ILE A 554 -8.07 -7.97 -17.25
C ILE A 554 -9.02 -8.86 -18.06
N ALA A 555 -8.86 -8.94 -19.38
CA ALA A 555 -9.58 -9.90 -20.22
C ALA A 555 -9.23 -11.36 -19.85
N LEU A 556 -7.94 -11.69 -19.70
CA LEU A 556 -7.46 -13.00 -19.26
C LEU A 556 -8.07 -13.43 -17.91
N MET A 557 -8.10 -12.50 -16.94
CA MET A 557 -8.78 -12.70 -15.66
C MET A 557 -10.29 -12.91 -15.85
N HIS A 558 -10.98 -12.02 -16.58
CA HIS A 558 -12.42 -12.05 -16.77
C HIS A 558 -12.91 -13.33 -17.46
N GLU A 559 -12.31 -13.67 -18.60
CA GLU A 559 -12.66 -14.81 -19.43
C GLU A 559 -12.42 -16.15 -18.72
N SER A 560 -11.41 -16.23 -17.85
CA SER A 560 -11.18 -17.41 -17.00
C SER A 560 -12.34 -17.69 -16.02
N GLN A 561 -13.13 -16.67 -15.67
CA GLN A 561 -14.25 -16.76 -14.71
C GLN A 561 -15.61 -16.98 -15.39
N ALA A 562 -15.64 -17.42 -16.64
CA ALA A 562 -16.87 -17.84 -17.32
C ALA A 562 -17.49 -19.08 -16.64
N ALA A 563 -18.82 -19.12 -16.50
CA ALA A 563 -19.52 -20.15 -15.72
C ALA A 563 -19.60 -21.54 -16.37
N SER A 564 -19.08 -21.72 -17.59
CA SER A 564 -19.05 -22.99 -18.33
C SER A 564 -17.60 -23.39 -18.58
N GLU A 565 -17.33 -24.71 -18.64
CA GLU A 565 -15.98 -25.21 -18.97
C GLU A 565 -15.39 -24.49 -20.20
N PRO A 566 -14.16 -23.96 -20.13
CA PRO A 566 -13.56 -23.25 -21.25
C PRO A 566 -13.34 -24.23 -22.40
N ARG A 567 -13.82 -23.89 -23.59
CA ARG A 567 -13.59 -24.68 -24.81
C ARG A 567 -12.12 -24.61 -25.20
N GLU A 568 -11.68 -25.48 -26.10
CA GLU A 568 -10.31 -25.42 -26.62
C GLU A 568 -10.01 -24.07 -27.30
N GLU A 569 -11.00 -23.51 -28.01
CA GLU A 569 -11.00 -22.15 -28.55
C GLU A 569 -10.71 -21.10 -27.45
N THR A 570 -11.38 -21.23 -26.31
CA THR A 570 -11.19 -20.36 -25.13
C THR A 570 -9.80 -20.54 -24.53
N ARG A 571 -9.30 -21.77 -24.40
CA ARG A 571 -7.95 -22.05 -23.86
C ARG A 571 -6.86 -21.45 -24.75
N ALA A 572 -6.98 -21.59 -26.07
CA ALA A 572 -6.08 -20.96 -27.03
C ALA A 572 -6.13 -19.41 -26.95
N MET A 573 -7.30 -18.83 -26.69
CA MET A 573 -7.46 -17.38 -26.49
C MET A 573 -6.80 -16.89 -25.18
N LEU A 574 -7.07 -17.56 -24.05
CA LEU A 574 -6.42 -17.25 -22.76
C LEU A 574 -4.88 -17.38 -22.87
N MET A 575 -4.39 -18.40 -23.57
CA MET A 575 -2.98 -18.59 -23.84
C MET A 575 -2.40 -17.49 -24.75
N LYS A 576 -3.14 -17.05 -25.78
CA LYS A 576 -2.74 -15.89 -26.60
C LYS A 576 -2.59 -14.62 -25.73
N HIS A 577 -3.48 -14.40 -24.76
CA HIS A 577 -3.35 -13.26 -23.84
C HIS A 577 -2.10 -13.39 -22.94
N SER A 578 -1.82 -14.57 -22.38
CA SER A 578 -0.64 -14.75 -21.53
C SER A 578 0.68 -14.58 -22.29
N TYR A 579 0.81 -15.12 -23.51
CA TYR A 579 2.00 -14.87 -24.36
C TYR A 579 2.16 -13.40 -24.75
N THR A 580 1.08 -12.67 -25.08
CA THR A 580 1.19 -11.24 -25.41
C THR A 580 1.65 -10.42 -24.21
N ILE A 581 1.16 -10.72 -23.00
CA ILE A 581 1.64 -10.10 -21.76
C ILE A 581 3.13 -10.40 -21.54
N CYS A 582 3.55 -11.66 -21.69
CA CYS A 582 4.96 -12.05 -21.54
C CYS A 582 5.86 -11.27 -22.52
N GLN A 583 5.43 -11.16 -23.79
CA GLN A 583 6.17 -10.42 -24.81
C GLN A 583 6.25 -8.93 -24.51
N ILE A 584 5.17 -8.29 -24.04
CA ILE A 584 5.20 -6.87 -23.65
C ILE A 584 6.16 -6.66 -22.47
N CYS A 585 6.06 -7.48 -21.41
CA CYS A 585 6.93 -7.36 -20.23
C CYS A 585 8.42 -7.45 -20.62
N GLU A 586 8.79 -8.42 -21.47
CA GLU A 586 10.20 -8.64 -21.82
C GLU A 586 10.73 -7.66 -22.88
N THR A 587 9.86 -7.17 -23.77
CA THR A 587 10.20 -6.04 -24.66
C THR A 587 10.48 -4.78 -23.83
N VAL A 588 9.67 -4.52 -22.80
CA VAL A 588 9.88 -3.41 -21.86
C VAL A 588 11.15 -3.60 -21.02
N GLU A 589 11.51 -4.83 -20.65
CA GLU A 589 12.76 -5.15 -19.94
C GLU A 589 14.01 -4.87 -20.78
N PHE A 590 14.02 -5.28 -22.05
CA PHE A 590 15.21 -5.16 -22.90
C PHE A 590 15.34 -3.83 -23.65
N TRP A 591 14.27 -3.04 -23.78
CA TRP A 591 14.31 -1.73 -24.45
C TRP A 591 14.96 -0.65 -23.58
N GLN A 592 16.10 -0.12 -24.03
CA GLN A 592 16.98 0.78 -23.26
C GLN A 592 16.37 2.15 -22.91
N HIS A 593 15.19 2.48 -23.45
CA HIS A 593 14.48 3.73 -23.20
C HIS A 593 13.16 3.53 -22.45
N SER A 594 12.90 2.31 -21.95
CA SER A 594 11.80 2.04 -21.03
C SER A 594 11.93 2.93 -19.78
N PRO A 595 10.87 3.67 -19.39
CA PRO A 595 10.90 4.48 -18.17
C PRO A 595 11.19 3.64 -16.93
N GLY A 596 11.86 4.26 -15.94
CA GLY A 596 12.04 3.65 -14.63
C GLY A 596 10.70 3.21 -14.04
N GLY A 597 10.66 2.03 -13.43
CA GLY A 597 9.46 1.47 -12.82
C GLY A 597 8.44 0.83 -13.79
N SER A 598 8.65 0.86 -15.11
CA SER A 598 7.66 0.30 -16.06
C SER A 598 7.43 -1.22 -15.92
N LEU A 599 8.37 -1.99 -15.39
CA LEU A 599 8.14 -3.40 -15.04
C LEU A 599 7.31 -3.57 -13.75
N ILE A 600 7.33 -2.60 -12.83
CA ILE A 600 6.54 -2.66 -11.59
C ILE A 600 5.05 -2.53 -11.90
N ILE A 601 4.64 -1.58 -12.74
CA ILE A 601 3.23 -1.45 -13.14
C ILE A 601 2.73 -2.68 -13.94
N LEU A 602 3.64 -3.40 -14.62
CA LEU A 602 3.33 -4.63 -15.35
C LEU A 602 3.35 -5.91 -14.48
N HIS A 603 3.82 -5.85 -13.23
CA HIS A 603 3.89 -7.03 -12.35
C HIS A 603 2.55 -7.78 -12.18
N PRO A 604 1.36 -7.13 -12.11
CA PRO A 604 0.10 -7.85 -11.96
C PRO A 604 -0.23 -8.65 -13.21
N CYS A 605 0.07 -8.06 -14.38
CA CYS A 605 -0.14 -8.67 -15.67
C CYS A 605 0.71 -9.94 -15.81
N LEU A 606 2.01 -9.84 -15.52
CA LEU A 606 2.94 -10.96 -15.50
C LEU A 606 2.47 -12.07 -14.53
N ALA A 607 2.07 -11.69 -13.31
CA ALA A 607 1.62 -12.65 -12.30
C ALA A 607 0.39 -13.42 -12.78
N ILE A 608 -0.61 -12.74 -13.38
CA ILE A 608 -1.80 -13.38 -13.94
C ILE A 608 -1.43 -14.21 -15.19
N ALA A 609 -0.58 -13.73 -16.08
CA ALA A 609 -0.13 -14.46 -17.26
C ALA A 609 0.59 -15.79 -16.90
N SER A 610 1.39 -15.79 -15.84
CA SER A 610 2.09 -16.99 -15.35
C SER A 610 1.14 -18.15 -14.98
N LEU A 611 -0.13 -17.84 -14.69
CA LEU A 611 -1.17 -18.84 -14.40
C LEU A 611 -1.63 -19.59 -15.66
N PHE A 612 -1.43 -19.04 -16.87
CA PHE A 612 -2.01 -19.55 -18.14
C PHE A 612 -0.97 -19.89 -19.22
N VAL A 613 0.32 -19.81 -18.94
CA VAL A 613 1.38 -20.37 -19.83
C VAL A 613 1.59 -21.88 -19.57
N PRO A 614 2.17 -22.63 -20.52
CA PRO A 614 2.50 -24.05 -20.35
C PRO A 614 3.34 -24.37 -19.10
N ARG A 615 3.32 -25.64 -18.69
CA ARG A 615 3.93 -26.15 -17.44
C ARG A 615 5.26 -26.89 -17.62
N ASP A 616 5.96 -26.62 -18.71
CA ASP A 616 7.28 -27.17 -18.96
C ASP A 616 8.40 -26.34 -18.31
N ALA A 617 9.60 -26.93 -18.23
CA ALA A 617 10.76 -26.34 -17.56
C ALA A 617 11.24 -25.01 -18.20
N ARG A 618 10.98 -24.77 -19.50
CA ARG A 618 11.36 -23.53 -20.19
C ARG A 618 10.49 -22.38 -19.70
N HIS A 619 9.17 -22.59 -19.69
CA HIS A 619 8.21 -21.63 -19.13
C HIS A 619 8.43 -21.39 -17.64
N HIS A 620 8.62 -22.45 -16.85
CA HIS A 620 8.90 -22.32 -15.41
C HIS A 620 10.18 -21.52 -15.15
N MET A 621 11.28 -21.78 -15.87
CA MET A 621 12.53 -21.02 -15.71
C MET A 621 12.39 -19.56 -16.18
N TRP A 622 11.65 -19.30 -17.26
CA TRP A 622 11.34 -17.95 -17.71
C TRP A 622 10.58 -17.15 -16.63
N ILE A 623 9.49 -17.71 -16.10
CA ILE A 623 8.69 -17.08 -15.04
C ILE A 623 9.57 -16.78 -13.82
N ARG A 624 10.41 -17.73 -13.39
CA ARG A 624 11.34 -17.57 -12.26
C ARG A 624 12.32 -16.41 -12.47
N ARG A 625 12.86 -16.22 -13.68
CA ARG A 625 13.71 -15.06 -14.01
C ARG A 625 12.96 -13.74 -13.85
N LYS A 626 11.71 -13.65 -14.31
CA LYS A 626 10.92 -12.40 -14.20
C LYS A 626 10.51 -12.08 -12.77
N PHE A 627 10.18 -13.09 -11.94
CA PHE A 627 9.96 -12.87 -10.51
C PHE A 627 11.24 -12.53 -9.74
N ALA A 628 12.38 -13.12 -10.09
CA ALA A 628 13.68 -12.72 -9.54
C ALA A 628 14.00 -11.25 -9.84
N LEU A 629 13.77 -10.81 -11.09
CA LEU A 629 13.96 -9.41 -11.51
C LEU A 629 13.04 -8.46 -10.74
N LEU A 630 11.75 -8.79 -10.58
CA LEU A 630 10.82 -7.96 -9.81
C LEU A 630 11.25 -7.81 -8.33
N GLU A 631 11.73 -8.88 -7.69
CA GLU A 631 12.25 -8.79 -6.32
C GLU A 631 13.56 -7.99 -6.24
N VAL A 632 14.45 -8.08 -7.24
CA VAL A 632 15.65 -7.24 -7.34
C VAL A 632 15.29 -5.75 -7.53
N MET A 633 14.21 -5.45 -8.25
CA MET A 633 13.63 -4.10 -8.33
C MET A 633 12.88 -3.67 -7.05
N GLY A 634 12.76 -4.57 -6.06
CA GLY A 634 12.19 -4.31 -4.74
C GLY A 634 10.75 -4.78 -4.53
N TYR A 635 10.10 -5.40 -5.51
CA TYR A 635 8.72 -5.87 -5.38
C TYR A 635 8.70 -7.31 -4.84
N ILE A 636 8.66 -7.45 -3.52
CA ILE A 636 8.85 -8.71 -2.79
C ILE A 636 7.61 -9.61 -2.91
N SER A 637 7.80 -10.84 -3.40
CA SER A 637 6.70 -11.80 -3.45
C SER A 637 6.39 -12.32 -2.03
N PRO A 638 5.12 -12.34 -1.58
CA PRO A 638 4.76 -12.90 -0.28
C PRO A 638 5.11 -14.38 -0.17
N LEU A 639 5.45 -14.86 1.03
CA LEU A 639 5.71 -16.29 1.29
C LEU A 639 4.59 -17.20 0.77
N THR A 640 3.32 -16.80 0.96
CA THR A 640 2.14 -17.52 0.45
C THR A 640 2.15 -17.70 -1.06
N MET A 641 2.53 -16.66 -1.82
CA MET A 641 2.66 -16.72 -3.27
C MET A 641 3.85 -17.60 -3.67
N ARG A 642 4.99 -17.43 -3.01
CA ARG A 642 6.20 -18.22 -3.27
C ARG A 642 5.99 -19.72 -3.05
N THR A 643 5.30 -20.12 -1.99
CA THR A 643 4.93 -21.52 -1.77
C THR A 643 4.04 -22.06 -2.89
N ARG A 644 3.04 -21.30 -3.37
CA ARG A 644 2.20 -21.75 -4.51
C ARG A 644 2.98 -21.86 -5.82
N MET A 645 3.91 -20.95 -6.09
CA MET A 645 4.75 -21.04 -7.29
C MET A 645 5.78 -22.18 -7.17
N ALA A 646 6.30 -22.47 -5.97
CA ALA A 646 7.15 -23.64 -5.72
C ALA A 646 6.41 -24.96 -5.93
N GLU A 647 5.18 -25.08 -5.42
CA GLU A 647 4.27 -26.21 -5.69
C GLU A 647 4.01 -26.37 -7.19
N LEU A 648 3.75 -25.25 -7.90
CA LEU A 648 3.48 -25.22 -9.34
C LEU A 648 4.68 -25.68 -10.18
N PHE A 649 5.88 -25.26 -9.79
CA PHE A 649 7.12 -25.60 -10.48
C PHE A 649 7.71 -26.94 -10.06
N GLN A 650 7.12 -27.60 -9.06
CA GLN A 650 7.65 -28.79 -8.39
C GLN A 650 9.09 -28.60 -7.86
N ASP A 651 9.41 -27.38 -7.38
CA ASP A 651 10.72 -27.00 -6.87
C ASP A 651 10.58 -26.14 -5.60
N GLU A 652 10.70 -26.78 -4.43
CA GLU A 652 10.69 -26.13 -3.11
C GLU A 652 11.79 -25.08 -2.92
N GLY A 653 12.87 -25.12 -3.72
CA GLY A 653 13.91 -24.10 -3.74
C GLY A 653 13.37 -22.70 -4.02
N CYS A 654 12.30 -22.59 -4.82
CA CYS A 654 11.62 -21.32 -5.13
C CYS A 654 11.11 -20.57 -3.89
N VAL A 655 10.81 -21.30 -2.79
CA VAL A 655 10.40 -20.70 -1.51
C VAL A 655 11.56 -19.90 -0.89
N ARG A 656 12.79 -20.42 -0.97
CA ARG A 656 14.02 -19.72 -0.56
C ARG A 656 14.37 -18.60 -1.53
N TRP A 657 14.53 -18.92 -2.82
CA TRP A 657 14.86 -17.97 -3.88
C TRP A 657 14.43 -18.47 -5.26
N TRP A 658 14.09 -17.55 -6.15
CA TRP A 658 13.55 -17.86 -7.47
C TRP A 658 14.53 -18.59 -8.40
N LEU A 659 15.82 -18.23 -8.39
CA LEU A 659 16.83 -18.81 -9.28
C LEU A 659 17.67 -19.90 -8.58
N PRO A 660 18.22 -20.86 -9.34
CA PRO A 660 19.18 -21.83 -8.80
C PRO A 660 20.40 -21.15 -8.16
N ASN A 661 21.05 -21.85 -7.22
CA ASN A 661 22.32 -21.45 -6.61
C ASN A 661 22.34 -20.04 -5.96
N ASP A 662 21.18 -19.54 -5.50
CA ASP A 662 21.00 -18.17 -4.98
C ASP A 662 21.42 -17.06 -5.97
N GLU A 663 21.36 -17.31 -7.29
CA GLU A 663 21.77 -16.35 -8.33
C GLU A 663 21.01 -15.01 -8.21
N GLY A 664 21.73 -13.92 -7.97
CA GLY A 664 21.17 -12.58 -7.78
C GLY A 664 20.56 -12.30 -6.38
N PHE A 665 20.53 -13.28 -5.46
CA PHE A 665 19.92 -13.13 -4.14
C PHE A 665 20.85 -12.41 -3.16
N THR A 666 20.99 -11.09 -3.32
CA THR A 666 21.92 -10.24 -2.54
C THR A 666 21.63 -10.28 -1.03
N PRO A 667 22.65 -10.05 -0.16
CA PRO A 667 22.45 -9.95 1.29
C PRO A 667 21.37 -8.95 1.75
N ILE A 668 21.23 -7.81 1.05
CA ILE A 668 20.13 -6.88 1.30
C ILE A 668 18.76 -7.49 0.95
N LEU A 669 18.63 -8.17 -0.19
CA LEU A 669 17.37 -8.78 -0.61
C LEU A 669 16.97 -9.95 0.30
N GLN A 670 17.94 -10.76 0.76
CA GLN A 670 17.74 -11.76 1.81
C GLN A 670 17.20 -11.11 3.11
N SER A 671 17.79 -9.99 3.52
CA SER A 671 17.37 -9.25 4.73
C SER A 671 15.95 -8.69 4.61
N ILE A 672 15.61 -8.08 3.47
CA ILE A 672 14.28 -7.52 3.20
C ILE A 672 13.21 -8.63 3.15
N ARG A 673 13.48 -9.73 2.46
CA ARG A 673 12.58 -10.90 2.35
C ARG A 673 12.33 -11.57 3.70
N THR A 674 13.35 -11.66 4.55
CA THR A 674 13.22 -12.14 5.95
C THR A 674 12.34 -11.21 6.78
N PHE A 675 12.60 -9.90 6.75
CA PHE A 675 11.81 -8.89 7.46
C PHE A 675 10.34 -8.85 7.01
N ALA A 676 10.09 -8.99 5.71
CA ALA A 676 8.73 -9.08 5.16
C ALA A 676 7.98 -10.34 5.65
N ASP A 677 8.66 -11.49 5.71
CA ASP A 677 8.06 -12.74 6.19
C ASP A 677 7.80 -12.72 7.70
N GLU A 678 8.70 -12.14 8.51
CA GLU A 678 8.52 -11.92 9.96
C GLU A 678 7.35 -10.98 10.25
N ARG A 679 7.22 -9.87 9.50
CA ARG A 679 6.08 -8.94 9.62
C ARG A 679 4.76 -9.60 9.22
N ASN A 680 4.71 -10.28 8.08
CA ASN A 680 3.51 -11.01 7.64
C ASN A 680 3.06 -12.05 8.67
N ALA A 681 3.99 -12.85 9.21
CA ALA A 681 3.68 -13.83 10.26
C ALA A 681 3.12 -13.17 11.54
N THR A 682 3.70 -12.04 11.94
CA THR A 682 3.24 -11.25 13.09
C THR A 682 1.85 -10.65 12.84
N ALA A 683 1.62 -10.08 11.66
CA ALA A 683 0.34 -9.49 11.25
C ALA A 683 -0.79 -10.53 11.26
N VAL A 684 -0.52 -11.72 10.71
CA VAL A 684 -1.42 -12.87 10.75
C VAL A 684 -1.67 -13.33 12.18
N SER A 685 -0.69 -13.30 13.09
CA SER A 685 -0.92 -13.65 14.49
C SER A 685 -1.85 -12.66 15.22
N ALA A 686 -1.79 -11.36 14.87
CA ALA A 686 -2.47 -10.30 15.58
C ALA A 686 -3.92 -10.05 15.13
N GLN A 687 -4.26 -10.31 13.85
CA GLN A 687 -5.46 -9.76 13.22
C GLN A 687 -6.50 -10.83 12.81
N SER A 688 -6.96 -11.64 13.77
CA SER A 688 -7.81 -12.83 13.56
C SER A 688 -9.08 -12.65 12.70
N GLU A 689 -9.63 -11.44 12.61
CA GLU A 689 -10.77 -11.12 11.74
C GLU A 689 -10.33 -10.76 10.31
N ASN A 690 -9.29 -9.93 10.13
CA ASN A 690 -8.72 -9.62 8.81
C ASN A 690 -8.13 -10.87 8.13
N ILE A 691 -7.64 -11.86 8.91
CA ILE A 691 -7.21 -13.18 8.39
C ILE A 691 -8.26 -13.81 7.47
N ARG A 692 -9.57 -13.65 7.73
CA ARG A 692 -10.60 -14.25 6.87
C ARG A 692 -10.60 -13.66 5.47
N GLN A 693 -10.33 -12.36 5.34
CA GLN A 693 -10.25 -11.68 4.05
C GLN A 693 -8.95 -12.05 3.33
N VAL A 694 -7.81 -11.94 4.02
CA VAL A 694 -6.48 -12.26 3.47
C VAL A 694 -6.34 -13.74 3.09
N ARG A 695 -6.94 -14.67 3.85
CA ARG A 695 -7.03 -16.08 3.45
C ARG A 695 -7.92 -16.30 2.25
N HIS A 696 -8.95 -15.48 2.01
CA HIS A 696 -9.77 -15.65 0.80
C HIS A 696 -8.98 -15.25 -0.45
N VAL A 697 -8.29 -14.10 -0.41
CA VAL A 697 -7.32 -13.64 -1.43
C VAL A 697 -6.34 -14.78 -1.80
N PHE A 698 -5.63 -15.33 -0.82
CA PHE A 698 -4.68 -16.44 -1.07
C PHE A 698 -5.34 -17.82 -1.32
N SER A 699 -6.64 -17.99 -1.06
CA SER A 699 -7.38 -19.20 -1.45
C SER A 699 -7.83 -19.16 -2.91
N LYS A 700 -8.15 -17.98 -3.44
CA LYS A 700 -8.52 -17.78 -4.85
C LYS A 700 -7.31 -17.88 -5.77
N MET A 701 -6.10 -17.59 -5.27
CA MET A 701 -4.82 -17.85 -5.94
C MET A 701 -4.33 -19.32 -5.84
N GLN A 702 -5.17 -20.28 -5.44
CA GLN A 702 -4.76 -21.69 -5.41
C GLN A 702 -4.76 -22.31 -6.81
N ILE A 703 -3.60 -22.26 -7.46
CA ILE A 703 -3.31 -23.05 -8.65
C ILE A 703 -3.24 -24.53 -8.24
N GLY A 704 -3.92 -25.42 -8.97
CA GLY A 704 -4.01 -26.83 -8.59
C GLY A 704 -2.68 -27.57 -8.71
N ALA A 705 -2.21 -28.16 -7.61
CA ALA A 705 -1.05 -29.04 -7.61
C ALA A 705 -1.42 -30.44 -8.15
N GLY A 706 -0.91 -30.78 -9.34
CA GLY A 706 -0.97 -32.13 -9.91
C GLY A 706 0.34 -32.89 -9.66
N SER A 707 0.26 -34.11 -9.12
CA SER A 707 1.44 -34.91 -8.77
C SER A 707 1.82 -35.91 -9.87
N GLU A 708 3.05 -35.84 -10.36
CA GLU A 708 3.67 -36.93 -11.12
C GLU A 708 4.59 -37.75 -10.22
N GLY A 709 4.07 -38.85 -9.69
CA GLY A 709 4.84 -39.86 -8.96
C GLY A 709 5.26 -40.99 -9.88
N ALA A 710 6.39 -40.84 -10.58
CA ALA A 710 6.87 -41.83 -11.55
C ALA A 710 7.04 -43.24 -10.92
N LYS A 711 6.58 -44.28 -11.63
CA LYS A 711 6.86 -45.69 -11.30
C LYS A 711 7.35 -46.45 -12.53
N SER A 712 8.65 -46.71 -12.54
CA SER A 712 9.28 -47.70 -13.42
C SER A 712 8.84 -49.13 -13.07
N GLY A 713 8.53 -49.94 -14.07
CA GLY A 713 8.27 -51.37 -13.92
C GLY A 713 7.50 -51.93 -15.11
N GLY A 714 8.19 -52.62 -16.01
CA GLY A 714 7.56 -53.29 -17.16
C GLY A 714 7.66 -54.80 -17.08
N THR A 715 6.79 -55.50 -17.82
CA THR A 715 7.01 -56.85 -18.39
C THR A 715 5.96 -57.13 -19.47
N ASP A 716 6.42 -57.71 -20.57
CA ASP A 716 5.75 -58.55 -21.58
C ASP A 716 4.21 -58.58 -21.70
N LYS A 717 3.72 -58.38 -22.93
CA LYS A 717 3.37 -59.52 -23.82
C LYS A 717 2.96 -59.11 -25.24
N ASP A 718 3.32 -59.93 -26.23
CA ASP A 718 2.71 -59.96 -27.57
C ASP A 718 1.22 -60.33 -27.50
N PRO A 719 0.45 -60.06 -28.57
CA PRO A 719 0.26 -61.14 -29.53
C PRO A 719 0.38 -60.72 -31.01
N ALA A 720 0.90 -61.61 -31.84
CA ALA A 720 0.82 -61.54 -33.30
C ALA A 720 -0.36 -62.37 -33.85
N SER A 721 -0.63 -62.23 -35.14
CA SER A 721 -1.50 -63.07 -35.99
C SER A 721 -3.00 -62.71 -36.07
N ALA A 722 -3.35 -61.83 -37.00
CA ALA A 722 -4.31 -62.11 -38.09
C ALA A 722 -4.22 -61.01 -39.16
#